data_AF-A0A8T6F5K7-F1
#
_entry.id   AF-A0A8T6F5K7-F1
#
_cell.length_a   1.000
_cell.length_b   1.000
_cell.length_c   1.000
_cell.angle_alpha   90.00
_cell.angle_beta   90.00
_cell.angle_gamma   90.00
#
_symmetry.space_group_name_H-M   'P 1'
#
loop_
_entity.id
_entity.type
_entity.pdbx_description
1 polymer ?
#
loop_
_entity_poly.entity_id
_entity_poly.type
_entity_poly.pdbx_seq_one_letter_code
_entity_poly.pdbx_strand_id
1 'polypeptide(L)'
;MRVSRYLVAIALIAALGLFASACGDDEPTATPVPQQAAATPTPTEAAMMEEKARRVTIDLIDAFPEVLDVSKATAFFIEEVSKLSDGSVTINRVGGPEVTHSLEQFAPTRDGVYDAIATVGAYHTDHTKLGLGENVAANYTRVADNYTPRVECGLYDALEDIYAPLGIQYVGSIAGGWGARLWTIDPVRDVGDLDGVHLRAATIYQPFLHAYGATTTPLQFSEIYPALEKGVIKGLYWGGVGALNGKWDEVIKYQYPDSLAGGGGVSIMFNQDAWDQLSEKQQQAVRDAIKNAAEFYTEFIDGVERNEVAVLGERGIETIPWPEDLKNRWTNDHYDKIIDDFIIAPDPVLGQPLADAIRCVNDIVLPDREVVDEPVTIDLIDAFPTVLDVARSTAFFIEEVNRISNGTVTINRVGGPEVTHSLEQFAPTREGVYDAIATVGAYHTDHTKLGLGENVAANYTRVADNHTPRLQCGMYDALEDIYAPLGIQYVASITGGWGARLWTVDPIREIGDLDGVHLRAATIYQPFIHAYGATTTPLQFSEIYPALEKGVIKGLYWGGAGALAGKWNEVIKYQYPDSLAGGGGIGIMFNQESWDNMSPRQQEAVRAATKTASKFYTEYIDEVERTEVETLAAQGIESIDWPDELQQRWSNDHYDKIIEDFIIAPDPVLGQPLADAIRCVNDIILPDRQ
;
A
#
# COMPACT_ATOMS: atom_id res chain seq x y z
N MET A 1 42.57 40.83 2.26
CA MET A 1 41.87 39.70 1.62
C MET A 1 40.39 39.79 1.95
N ARG A 2 39.67 40.65 1.23
CA ARG A 2 38.28 41.10 1.49
C ARG A 2 37.97 42.23 0.50
N VAL A 3 36.69 42.36 0.06
CA VAL A 3 35.97 43.66 -0.13
C VAL A 3 36.50 44.57 -1.28
N SER A 4 35.71 45.28 -2.10
CA SER A 4 34.26 45.52 -2.27
C SER A 4 34.00 46.04 -3.70
N ARG A 5 32.73 46.19 -4.11
CA ARG A 5 32.10 47.53 -4.30
C ARG A 5 30.63 47.46 -4.71
N TYR A 6 29.76 47.73 -3.74
CA TYR A 6 28.45 48.34 -3.98
C TYR A 6 28.61 49.85 -4.24
N LEU A 7 27.63 50.45 -4.93
CA LEU A 7 27.28 51.86 -4.77
C LEU A 7 25.76 52.06 -4.93
N VAL A 8 25.23 53.08 -4.26
CA VAL A 8 23.80 53.34 -4.00
C VAL A 8 23.53 54.85 -4.21
N ALA A 9 22.25 55.21 -4.38
CA ALA A 9 21.61 56.50 -4.03
C ALA A 9 21.36 57.63 -5.07
N ILE A 10 20.06 57.94 -5.21
CA ILE A 10 19.37 59.24 -5.00
C ILE A 10 19.20 60.27 -6.17
N ALA A 11 17.98 60.23 -6.71
CA ALA A 11 16.98 61.27 -7.09
C ALA A 11 17.17 62.79 -6.84
N LEU A 12 16.50 63.65 -7.66
CA LEU A 12 15.32 64.52 -7.30
C LEU A 12 15.07 65.77 -8.21
N ILE A 13 13.78 66.21 -8.31
CA ILE A 13 13.25 67.60 -8.56
C ILE A 13 13.41 68.15 -10.03
N ALA A 14 12.52 68.90 -10.72
CA ALA A 14 11.32 69.76 -10.47
C ALA A 14 10.45 69.88 -11.78
N ALA A 15 9.31 70.61 -11.94
CA ALA A 15 8.21 71.08 -11.06
C ALA A 15 7.10 71.88 -11.83
N LEU A 16 5.83 71.79 -11.35
CA LEU A 16 4.67 72.74 -11.43
C LEU A 16 3.96 73.18 -12.76
N GLY A 17 2.61 73.24 -12.66
CA GLY A 17 1.68 74.06 -13.46
C GLY A 17 0.22 73.94 -12.92
N LEU A 18 -0.50 75.05 -12.68
CA LEU A 18 -1.75 75.10 -11.89
C LEU A 18 -2.91 75.89 -12.57
N PHE A 19 -4.16 75.43 -12.31
CA PHE A 19 -5.49 76.10 -12.37
C PHE A 19 -5.90 77.04 -13.53
N ALA A 20 -7.13 76.82 -14.04
CA ALA A 20 -8.15 77.87 -14.27
C ALA A 20 -9.57 77.28 -14.38
N SER A 21 -10.59 78.01 -13.91
CA SER A 21 -12.02 77.62 -13.94
C SER A 21 -12.93 78.80 -14.34
N ALA A 22 -13.83 78.58 -15.30
CA ALA A 22 -14.90 79.50 -15.75
C ALA A 22 -15.79 78.72 -16.76
N CYS A 23 -17.09 78.92 -16.97
CA CYS A 23 -18.19 79.60 -16.26
C CYS A 23 -19.49 78.83 -16.63
N GLY A 24 -20.60 79.01 -15.90
CA GLY A 24 -21.90 78.42 -16.23
C GLY A 24 -22.78 79.30 -17.13
N ASP A 25 -23.92 78.77 -17.58
CA ASP A 25 -25.26 79.34 -17.35
C ASP A 25 -26.38 78.38 -17.84
N ASP A 26 -27.57 78.54 -17.24
CA ASP A 26 -28.71 77.62 -17.09
C ASP A 26 -29.52 77.20 -18.34
N GLU A 27 -30.15 76.01 -18.32
CA GLU A 27 -31.60 75.81 -18.07
C GLU A 27 -32.05 74.31 -18.06
N PRO A 28 -33.24 73.93 -17.52
CA PRO A 28 -33.37 72.68 -16.76
C PRO A 28 -34.28 71.54 -17.32
N THR A 29 -34.12 70.38 -16.69
CA THR A 29 -35.09 69.27 -16.50
C THR A 29 -35.54 68.39 -17.68
N ALA A 30 -34.94 67.19 -17.76
CA ALA A 30 -35.65 65.92 -17.91
C ALA A 30 -34.90 64.80 -17.15
N THR A 31 -35.62 63.97 -16.40
CA THR A 31 -35.01 62.94 -15.52
C THR A 31 -34.49 61.74 -16.32
N PRO A 32 -33.21 61.33 -16.20
CA PRO A 32 -32.71 60.14 -16.87
C PRO A 32 -32.91 58.88 -16.02
N VAL A 33 -33.18 57.76 -16.70
CA VAL A 33 -33.07 56.40 -16.13
C VAL A 33 -31.59 56.13 -15.80
N PRO A 34 -31.24 55.45 -14.70
CA PRO A 34 -29.85 55.18 -14.36
C PRO A 34 -29.22 54.19 -15.35
N GLN A 35 -28.51 54.71 -16.35
CA GLN A 35 -27.57 53.93 -17.13
C GLN A 35 -26.30 53.78 -16.29
N GLN A 36 -26.05 52.57 -15.78
CA GLN A 36 -24.78 52.26 -15.11
C GLN A 36 -23.65 52.48 -16.12
N ALA A 37 -22.84 53.51 -15.90
CA ALA A 37 -21.54 53.61 -16.55
C ALA A 37 -20.69 52.45 -16.04
N ALA A 38 -20.26 51.56 -16.96
CA ALA A 38 -19.26 50.57 -16.64
C ALA A 38 -18.00 51.31 -16.15
N ALA A 39 -17.49 50.91 -14.99
CA ALA A 39 -16.28 51.51 -14.45
C ALA A 39 -15.12 51.28 -15.42
N THR A 40 -14.31 52.31 -15.68
CA THR A 40 -13.06 52.13 -16.41
C THR A 40 -12.12 51.29 -15.52
N PRO A 41 -11.59 50.15 -15.99
CA PRO A 41 -10.70 49.33 -15.18
C PRO A 41 -9.48 50.15 -14.76
N THR A 42 -9.02 49.94 -13.52
CA THR A 42 -7.79 50.53 -13.02
C THR A 42 -6.59 50.11 -13.87
N PRO A 43 -5.45 50.85 -13.83
CA PRO A 43 -4.25 50.44 -14.55
C PRO A 43 -3.78 49.02 -14.21
N THR A 44 -4.07 48.54 -13.00
CA THR A 44 -3.79 47.15 -12.57
C THR A 44 -4.77 46.15 -13.17
N GLU A 45 -6.07 46.44 -13.21
CA GLU A 45 -7.06 45.57 -13.90
C GLU A 45 -6.82 45.56 -15.42
N ALA A 46 -6.48 46.71 -16.01
CA ALA A 46 -6.11 46.81 -17.41
C ALA A 46 -4.82 46.02 -17.70
N ALA A 47 -3.80 46.14 -16.84
CA ALA A 47 -2.60 45.32 -16.94
C ALA A 47 -2.91 43.82 -16.79
N MET A 48 -3.75 43.41 -15.85
CA MET A 48 -4.19 42.00 -15.69
C MET A 48 -5.03 41.50 -16.87
N MET A 49 -5.81 42.36 -17.53
CA MET A 49 -6.50 42.01 -18.78
C MET A 49 -5.56 41.96 -20.00
N GLU A 50 -4.40 42.62 -19.91
CA GLU A 50 -3.32 42.61 -20.91
C GLU A 50 -2.30 41.48 -20.64
N GLU A 51 -2.28 40.95 -19.41
CA GLU A 51 -1.38 39.89 -18.90
C GLU A 51 -1.83 38.48 -19.33
N LYS A 52 -1.66 38.20 -20.64
CA LYS A 52 -1.54 36.85 -21.23
C LYS A 52 -2.83 36.09 -21.59
N ALA A 53 -3.86 36.75 -22.12
CA ALA A 53 -4.79 36.12 -23.08
C ALA A 53 -4.15 36.01 -24.49
N ARG A 54 -2.90 35.53 -24.57
CA ARG A 54 -2.20 35.29 -25.84
C ARG A 54 -2.82 34.05 -26.49
N ARG A 55 -3.22 34.15 -27.76
CA ARG A 55 -3.60 32.96 -28.53
C ARG A 55 -2.37 32.06 -28.66
N VAL A 56 -2.50 30.82 -28.19
CA VAL A 56 -1.49 29.78 -28.33
C VAL A 56 -1.96 28.81 -29.41
N THR A 57 -1.04 28.40 -30.28
CA THR A 57 -1.21 27.28 -31.18
C THR A 57 -0.26 26.19 -30.73
N ILE A 58 -0.79 24.99 -30.57
CA ILE A 58 -0.10 23.79 -30.09
C ILE A 58 -0.01 22.81 -31.26
N ASP A 59 1.20 22.44 -31.67
CA ASP A 59 1.42 21.41 -32.67
C ASP A 59 1.42 20.02 -32.01
N LEU A 60 0.35 19.24 -32.27
CA LEU A 60 0.11 17.91 -31.68
C LEU A 60 0.38 16.79 -32.70
N ILE A 61 1.24 15.84 -32.33
CA ILE A 61 1.43 14.58 -33.09
C ILE A 61 0.51 13.48 -32.53
N ASP A 62 -0.03 12.62 -33.40
CA ASP A 62 -0.92 11.52 -33.03
C ASP A 62 -0.22 10.17 -33.27
N ALA A 63 -0.17 9.30 -32.26
CA ALA A 63 0.42 7.97 -32.38
C ALA A 63 -0.41 7.04 -33.29
N PHE A 64 -1.62 7.45 -33.68
CA PHE A 64 -2.54 6.72 -34.51
C PHE A 64 -2.82 7.44 -35.84
N PRO A 65 -2.98 6.70 -36.96
CA PRO A 65 -3.35 7.28 -38.23
C PRO A 65 -4.84 7.67 -38.23
N GLU A 66 -5.18 8.76 -38.94
CA GLU A 66 -6.53 9.36 -38.96
C GLU A 66 -7.65 8.40 -39.40
N VAL A 67 -7.30 7.30 -40.08
CA VAL A 67 -8.23 6.24 -40.48
C VAL A 67 -8.72 5.39 -39.31
N LEU A 68 -8.08 5.43 -38.14
CA LEU A 68 -8.54 4.72 -36.95
C LEU A 68 -9.56 5.55 -36.19
N ASP A 69 -10.62 4.88 -35.74
CA ASP A 69 -11.70 5.49 -34.97
C ASP A 69 -11.22 6.13 -33.66
N VAL A 70 -10.09 5.68 -33.07
CA VAL A 70 -9.49 6.30 -31.88
C VAL A 70 -9.00 7.74 -32.11
N SER A 71 -8.52 8.08 -33.32
CA SER A 71 -8.12 9.46 -33.65
C SER A 71 -9.31 10.42 -33.70
N LYS A 72 -10.56 9.93 -33.68
CA LYS A 72 -11.76 10.79 -33.52
C LYS A 72 -11.90 11.33 -32.11
N ALA A 73 -11.38 10.63 -31.09
CA ALA A 73 -11.25 11.20 -29.75
C ALA A 73 -10.28 12.39 -29.76
N THR A 74 -9.13 12.25 -30.45
CA THR A 74 -8.15 13.33 -30.63
C THR A 74 -8.77 14.52 -31.37
N ALA A 75 -9.53 14.28 -32.45
CA ALA A 75 -10.22 15.33 -33.19
C ALA A 75 -11.27 16.06 -32.33
N PHE A 76 -12.08 15.33 -31.57
CA PHE A 76 -13.06 15.92 -30.65
C PHE A 76 -12.37 16.74 -29.54
N PHE A 77 -11.30 16.21 -28.95
CA PHE A 77 -10.48 16.93 -27.97
C PHE A 77 -9.95 18.26 -28.53
N ILE A 78 -9.43 18.27 -29.76
CA ILE A 78 -8.95 19.49 -30.44
C ILE A 78 -10.07 20.54 -30.59
N GLU A 79 -11.27 20.13 -31.02
CA GLU A 79 -12.43 21.02 -31.14
C GLU A 79 -12.88 21.55 -29.77
N GLU A 80 -12.92 20.68 -28.77
CA GLU A 80 -13.40 21.00 -27.42
C GLU A 80 -12.43 21.93 -26.66
N VAL A 81 -11.11 21.75 -26.81
CA VAL A 81 -10.11 22.71 -26.30
C VAL A 81 -10.33 24.10 -26.93
N SER A 82 -10.56 24.17 -28.24
CA SER A 82 -10.83 25.45 -28.90
C SER A 82 -12.14 26.09 -28.42
N LYS A 83 -13.14 25.28 -28.06
CA LYS A 83 -14.43 25.74 -27.53
C LYS A 83 -14.34 26.23 -26.08
N LEU A 84 -13.77 25.42 -25.18
CA LEU A 84 -13.66 25.73 -23.75
C LEU A 84 -12.67 26.88 -23.47
N SER A 85 -11.68 27.08 -24.35
CA SER A 85 -10.71 28.18 -24.24
C SER A 85 -11.15 29.48 -24.93
N ASP A 86 -12.39 29.59 -25.43
CA ASP A 86 -12.87 30.72 -26.25
C ASP A 86 -11.98 31.02 -27.50
N GLY A 87 -11.33 29.99 -28.05
CA GLY A 87 -10.35 30.11 -29.14
C GLY A 87 -9.02 30.76 -28.73
N SER A 88 -8.71 30.81 -27.43
CA SER A 88 -7.40 31.24 -26.93
C SER A 88 -6.35 30.13 -26.95
N VAL A 89 -6.76 28.86 -26.99
CA VAL A 89 -5.90 27.72 -27.36
C VAL A 89 -6.45 27.13 -28.65
N THR A 90 -5.55 26.85 -29.57
CA THR A 90 -5.83 26.13 -30.82
C THR A 90 -4.85 24.98 -30.94
N ILE A 91 -5.30 23.80 -31.34
CA ILE A 91 -4.41 22.65 -31.54
C ILE A 91 -4.40 22.31 -33.03
N ASN A 92 -3.21 22.16 -33.58
CA ASN A 92 -2.95 21.75 -34.95
C ASN A 92 -2.43 20.30 -34.94
N ARG A 93 -3.18 19.35 -35.51
CA ARG A 93 -2.72 17.96 -35.64
C ARG A 93 -1.70 17.91 -36.78
N VAL A 94 -0.41 17.87 -36.46
CA VAL A 94 0.67 17.91 -37.47
C VAL A 94 0.77 16.64 -38.33
N GLY A 95 0.14 15.55 -37.86
CA GLY A 95 0.05 14.27 -38.55
C GLY A 95 0.03 13.13 -37.53
N GLY A 96 0.43 11.95 -37.99
CA GLY A 96 0.66 10.79 -37.12
C GLY A 96 1.77 9.87 -37.62
N PRO A 97 1.57 8.53 -37.65
CA PRO A 97 2.62 7.55 -37.96
C PRO A 97 3.27 7.70 -39.34
N GLU A 98 2.60 8.38 -40.28
CA GLU A 98 3.12 8.74 -41.60
C GLU A 98 4.15 9.90 -41.58
N VAL A 99 4.22 10.66 -40.48
CA VAL A 99 5.20 11.72 -40.25
C VAL A 99 6.36 11.22 -39.38
N THR A 100 6.03 10.64 -38.23
CA THR A 100 6.98 10.05 -37.27
C THR A 100 6.40 8.76 -36.74
N HIS A 101 7.17 7.67 -36.82
CA HIS A 101 6.75 6.31 -36.45
C HIS A 101 6.18 6.26 -35.02
N SER A 102 5.06 5.56 -34.78
CA SER A 102 4.31 5.64 -33.50
C SER A 102 5.18 5.43 -32.25
N LEU A 103 6.12 4.48 -32.29
CA LEU A 103 7.02 4.15 -31.17
C LEU A 103 8.14 5.18 -30.94
N GLU A 104 8.35 6.11 -31.87
CA GLU A 104 9.45 7.07 -31.87
C GLU A 104 8.97 8.49 -31.52
N GLN A 105 7.66 8.75 -31.41
CA GLN A 105 7.09 10.09 -31.27
C GLN A 105 7.36 10.76 -29.91
N PHE A 106 7.58 9.99 -28.83
CA PHE A 106 7.75 10.54 -27.47
C PHE A 106 8.98 11.44 -27.34
N ALA A 107 10.13 11.02 -27.86
CA ALA A 107 11.38 11.79 -27.74
C ALA A 107 11.32 13.13 -28.50
N PRO A 108 10.82 13.22 -29.76
CA PRO A 108 10.55 14.49 -30.43
C PRO A 108 9.60 15.42 -29.66
N THR A 109 8.52 14.93 -29.05
CA THR A 109 7.63 15.77 -28.22
C THR A 109 8.38 16.27 -26.97
N ARG A 110 9.10 15.38 -26.27
CA ARG A 110 9.94 15.75 -25.13
C ARG A 110 10.98 16.82 -25.50
N ASP A 111 11.59 16.70 -26.67
CA ASP A 111 12.63 17.60 -27.15
C ASP A 111 12.08 18.88 -27.80
N GLY A 112 10.76 19.10 -27.76
CA GLY A 112 10.09 20.32 -28.24
C GLY A 112 9.94 20.42 -29.76
N VAL A 113 10.03 19.30 -30.49
CA VAL A 113 9.70 19.22 -31.93
C VAL A 113 8.18 19.24 -32.14
N TYR A 114 7.43 18.71 -31.17
CA TYR A 114 5.98 18.80 -31.07
C TYR A 114 5.62 19.35 -29.69
N ASP A 115 4.62 20.23 -29.60
CA ASP A 115 4.16 20.80 -28.34
C ASP A 115 3.37 19.78 -27.51
N ALA A 116 2.68 18.85 -28.19
CA ALA A 116 1.86 17.83 -27.56
C ALA A 116 1.85 16.51 -28.34
N ILE A 117 1.36 15.45 -27.69
CA ILE A 117 1.19 14.11 -28.26
C ILE A 117 -0.09 13.45 -27.75
N ALA A 118 -0.79 12.75 -28.65
CA ALA A 118 -1.82 11.76 -28.32
C ALA A 118 -1.22 10.35 -28.50
N THR A 119 -1.07 9.57 -27.42
CA THR A 119 -0.26 8.33 -27.42
C THR A 119 -0.72 7.34 -26.35
N VAL A 120 -0.05 6.20 -26.22
CA VAL A 120 -0.28 5.21 -25.17
C VAL A 120 1.03 4.95 -24.42
N GLY A 121 0.99 4.80 -23.09
CA GLY A 121 2.21 4.56 -22.30
C GLY A 121 3.02 3.32 -22.70
N ALA A 122 2.39 2.34 -23.38
CA ALA A 122 3.06 1.17 -23.94
C ALA A 122 4.04 1.48 -25.09
N TYR A 123 4.03 2.70 -25.64
CA TYR A 123 5.00 3.15 -26.65
C TYR A 123 6.20 3.90 -26.03
N HIS A 124 6.22 4.11 -24.71
CA HIS A 124 7.26 4.90 -24.03
C HIS A 124 8.28 4.06 -23.26
N THR A 125 8.28 2.73 -23.44
CA THR A 125 9.04 1.79 -22.61
C THR A 125 10.56 1.92 -22.69
N ASP A 126 11.08 2.60 -23.72
CA ASP A 126 12.51 2.95 -23.85
C ASP A 126 12.89 4.20 -23.01
N HIS A 127 11.90 4.87 -22.40
CA HIS A 127 12.05 6.07 -21.56
C HIS A 127 11.50 5.85 -20.15
N THR A 128 10.32 5.23 -20.01
CA THR A 128 9.75 4.80 -18.73
C THR A 128 8.87 3.56 -18.92
N LYS A 129 9.02 2.58 -18.02
CA LYS A 129 8.11 1.43 -17.94
C LYS A 129 6.86 1.74 -17.12
N LEU A 130 6.90 2.73 -16.23
CA LEU A 130 5.77 3.03 -15.34
C LEU A 130 4.57 3.62 -16.08
N GLY A 131 4.78 4.21 -17.26
CA GLY A 131 3.70 4.61 -18.18
C GLY A 131 2.75 3.47 -18.56
N LEU A 132 3.14 2.21 -18.32
CA LEU A 132 2.26 1.06 -18.44
C LEU A 132 1.08 1.07 -17.46
N GLY A 133 1.21 1.70 -16.28
CA GLY A 133 0.22 1.66 -15.20
C GLY A 133 -1.18 2.16 -15.56
N GLU A 134 -1.30 3.13 -16.48
CA GLU A 134 -2.62 3.58 -16.96
C GLU A 134 -3.43 2.46 -17.62
N ASN A 135 -2.75 1.55 -18.33
CA ASN A 135 -3.39 0.39 -18.94
C ASN A 135 -3.88 -0.56 -17.85
N VAL A 136 -3.13 -0.69 -16.75
CA VAL A 136 -3.43 -1.61 -15.65
C VAL A 136 -4.67 -1.11 -14.86
N ALA A 137 -4.84 0.20 -14.68
CA ALA A 137 -5.97 0.80 -13.95
C ALA A 137 -7.35 0.55 -14.57
N ALA A 138 -8.19 -0.23 -13.88
CA ALA A 138 -9.56 -0.59 -14.28
C ALA A 138 -9.69 -1.14 -15.72
N ASN A 139 -8.72 -2.00 -16.06
CA ASN A 139 -8.36 -2.58 -17.36
C ASN A 139 -9.50 -3.17 -18.26
N TYR A 140 -10.73 -3.29 -17.73
CA TYR A 140 -11.93 -3.83 -18.42
C TYR A 140 -13.11 -2.85 -18.49
N THR A 141 -12.91 -1.58 -18.09
CA THR A 141 -13.98 -0.57 -18.03
C THR A 141 -13.53 0.72 -18.70
N ARG A 142 -14.49 1.45 -19.27
CA ARG A 142 -14.25 2.58 -20.16
C ARG A 142 -13.69 3.76 -19.38
N VAL A 143 -12.79 4.52 -20.00
CA VAL A 143 -12.18 5.70 -19.34
C VAL A 143 -13.24 6.72 -18.88
N ALA A 144 -14.37 6.85 -19.57
CA ALA A 144 -15.47 7.72 -19.10
C ALA A 144 -16.14 7.17 -17.83
N ASP A 145 -16.45 5.87 -17.80
CA ASP A 145 -17.15 5.21 -16.69
C ASP A 145 -16.33 5.25 -15.38
N ASN A 146 -15.00 5.34 -15.49
CA ASN A 146 -14.07 5.39 -14.37
C ASN A 146 -13.26 6.70 -14.26
N TYR A 147 -13.62 7.76 -15.01
CA TYR A 147 -12.86 9.02 -15.01
C TYR A 147 -12.76 9.64 -13.61
N THR A 148 -13.87 9.68 -12.87
CA THR A 148 -13.91 10.22 -11.50
C THR A 148 -13.02 9.39 -10.55
N PRO A 149 -13.16 8.05 -10.44
CA PRO A 149 -12.21 7.22 -9.70
C PRO A 149 -10.74 7.46 -10.07
N ARG A 150 -10.39 7.57 -11.37
CA ARG A 150 -9.02 7.84 -11.82
C ARG A 150 -8.46 9.16 -11.29
N VAL A 151 -9.30 10.19 -11.17
CA VAL A 151 -8.92 11.48 -10.55
C VAL A 151 -8.86 11.36 -9.02
N GLU A 152 -9.91 10.83 -8.38
CA GLU A 152 -10.04 10.79 -6.91
C GLU A 152 -9.01 9.87 -6.23
N CYS A 153 -8.56 8.81 -6.91
CA CYS A 153 -7.48 7.93 -6.46
C CYS A 153 -6.07 8.44 -6.83
N GLY A 154 -5.93 9.61 -7.46
CA GLY A 154 -4.63 10.19 -7.82
C GLY A 154 -3.88 9.48 -8.95
N LEU A 155 -4.56 8.71 -9.82
CA LEU A 155 -3.88 7.98 -10.92
C LEU A 155 -3.18 8.94 -11.89
N TYR A 156 -3.84 10.04 -12.24
CA TYR A 156 -3.25 11.03 -13.14
C TYR A 156 -2.14 11.84 -12.48
N ASP A 157 -2.21 12.09 -11.17
CA ASP A 157 -1.15 12.77 -10.41
C ASP A 157 0.11 11.88 -10.33
N ALA A 158 -0.05 10.58 -10.04
CA ALA A 158 1.06 9.63 -10.05
C ALA A 158 1.72 9.50 -11.44
N LEU A 159 0.92 9.55 -12.52
CA LEU A 159 1.44 9.57 -13.89
C LEU A 159 2.12 10.92 -14.22
N GLU A 160 1.62 12.03 -13.71
CA GLU A 160 2.27 13.35 -13.82
C GLU A 160 3.66 13.33 -13.16
N ASP A 161 3.78 12.80 -11.94
CA ASP A 161 5.07 12.62 -11.23
C ASP A 161 6.06 11.70 -11.97
N ILE A 162 5.56 10.73 -12.76
CA ILE A 162 6.39 9.83 -13.58
C ILE A 162 6.92 10.53 -14.84
N TYR A 163 6.11 11.37 -15.48
CA TYR A 163 6.46 12.01 -16.76
C TYR A 163 7.13 13.37 -16.60
N ALA A 164 6.86 14.13 -15.54
CA ALA A 164 7.44 15.45 -15.31
C ALA A 164 8.99 15.43 -15.24
N PRO A 165 9.67 14.46 -14.58
CA PRO A 165 11.14 14.34 -14.62
C PRO A 165 11.71 14.08 -16.02
N LEU A 166 10.88 13.59 -16.95
CA LEU A 166 11.25 13.39 -18.34
C LEU A 166 11.08 14.67 -19.18
N GLY A 167 10.50 15.75 -18.64
CA GLY A 167 10.17 16.97 -19.39
C GLY A 167 8.82 16.89 -20.13
N ILE A 168 7.92 16.02 -19.67
CA ILE A 168 6.58 15.82 -20.22
C ILE A 168 5.54 16.08 -19.14
N GLN A 169 4.61 17.01 -19.42
CA GLN A 169 3.39 17.14 -18.65
C GLN A 169 2.41 16.03 -19.08
N TYR A 170 2.06 15.15 -18.16
CA TYR A 170 0.91 14.27 -18.31
C TYR A 170 -0.39 15.06 -18.06
N VAL A 171 -1.46 14.83 -18.85
CA VAL A 171 -2.74 15.55 -18.68
C VAL A 171 -3.95 14.65 -18.47
N GLY A 172 -4.01 13.48 -19.12
CA GLY A 172 -5.07 12.48 -18.91
C GLY A 172 -5.49 11.74 -20.18
N SER A 173 -6.33 10.71 -20.05
CA SER A 173 -6.82 9.91 -21.18
C SER A 173 -8.10 10.42 -21.83
N ILE A 174 -8.07 10.52 -23.16
CA ILE A 174 -9.19 10.91 -24.03
C ILE A 174 -9.97 9.72 -24.62
N ALA A 175 -9.42 8.51 -24.52
CA ALA A 175 -10.03 7.27 -24.98
C ALA A 175 -9.40 6.07 -24.24
N GLY A 176 -10.07 4.92 -24.25
CA GLY A 176 -9.52 3.67 -23.68
C GLY A 176 -10.51 2.84 -22.86
N GLY A 177 -10.06 1.67 -22.38
CA GLY A 177 -10.85 0.80 -21.48
C GLY A 177 -11.74 -0.25 -22.16
N TRP A 178 -11.48 -0.58 -23.43
CA TRP A 178 -12.32 -1.48 -24.27
C TRP A 178 -11.85 -2.94 -24.27
N GLY A 179 -10.74 -3.23 -23.58
CA GLY A 179 -10.04 -4.50 -23.71
C GLY A 179 -9.30 -4.67 -25.04
N ALA A 180 -8.17 -5.38 -25.01
CA ALA A 180 -7.54 -5.90 -26.21
C ALA A 180 -7.93 -7.37 -26.41
N ARG A 181 -8.32 -7.70 -27.65
CA ARG A 181 -8.71 -9.03 -28.13
C ARG A 181 -7.54 -9.72 -28.81
N LEU A 182 -7.56 -11.05 -28.77
CA LEU A 182 -6.73 -11.87 -29.64
C LEU A 182 -7.42 -12.03 -31.00
N TRP A 183 -6.64 -11.95 -32.07
CA TRP A 183 -7.05 -12.15 -33.45
C TRP A 183 -6.06 -13.11 -34.11
N THR A 184 -6.49 -14.23 -34.72
CA THR A 184 -5.57 -15.23 -35.30
C THR A 184 -5.98 -15.74 -36.68
N ILE A 185 -4.98 -16.21 -37.45
CA ILE A 185 -5.17 -16.88 -38.73
C ILE A 185 -5.67 -18.32 -38.54
N ASP A 186 -5.19 -18.98 -37.48
CA ASP A 186 -5.49 -20.37 -37.12
C ASP A 186 -6.16 -20.40 -35.73
N PRO A 187 -7.04 -21.37 -35.45
CA PRO A 187 -7.84 -21.36 -34.23
C PRO A 187 -7.01 -21.77 -33.00
N VAL A 188 -7.17 -21.01 -31.92
CA VAL A 188 -6.73 -21.33 -30.56
C VAL A 188 -7.92 -21.97 -29.82
N ARG A 189 -7.72 -23.18 -29.30
CA ARG A 189 -8.73 -24.00 -28.59
C ARG A 189 -8.20 -24.58 -27.28
N ASP A 190 -6.88 -24.73 -27.18
CA ASP A 190 -6.18 -25.15 -25.97
C ASP A 190 -4.94 -24.26 -25.76
N VAL A 191 -4.39 -24.22 -24.53
CA VAL A 191 -3.15 -23.46 -24.19
C VAL A 191 -2.02 -23.67 -25.20
N GLY A 192 -1.81 -24.92 -25.62
CA GLY A 192 -0.70 -25.29 -26.49
C GLY A 192 -0.79 -24.74 -27.92
N ASP A 193 -1.94 -24.23 -28.35
CA ASP A 193 -2.11 -23.66 -29.70
C ASP A 193 -1.41 -22.30 -29.86
N LEU A 194 -0.98 -21.67 -28.75
CA LEU A 194 -0.18 -20.44 -28.76
C LEU A 194 1.34 -20.70 -28.72
N ASP A 195 1.79 -21.93 -28.45
CA ASP A 195 3.22 -22.24 -28.32
C ASP A 195 4.00 -21.98 -29.62
N GLY A 196 5.02 -21.13 -29.55
CA GLY A 196 5.81 -20.68 -30.70
C GLY A 196 5.07 -19.78 -31.70
N VAL A 197 3.79 -19.43 -31.47
CA VAL A 197 3.03 -18.55 -32.36
C VAL A 197 3.57 -17.13 -32.28
N HIS A 198 3.96 -16.55 -33.42
CA HIS A 198 4.44 -15.17 -33.46
C HIS A 198 3.27 -14.19 -33.65
N LEU A 199 3.05 -13.30 -32.68
CA LEU A 199 1.92 -12.35 -32.64
C LEU A 199 2.41 -10.90 -32.65
N ARG A 200 1.65 -9.99 -33.27
CA ARG A 200 1.85 -8.56 -33.03
C ARG A 200 1.24 -8.18 -31.68
N ALA A 201 2.00 -7.51 -30.81
CA ALA A 201 1.49 -7.03 -29.52
C ALA A 201 2.21 -5.76 -29.06
N ALA A 202 1.47 -4.82 -28.47
CA ALA A 202 2.06 -3.71 -27.73
C ALA A 202 2.79 -4.24 -26.48
N THR A 203 3.81 -3.53 -26.00
CA THR A 203 4.76 -4.02 -24.98
C THR A 203 4.08 -4.54 -23.70
N ILE A 204 3.00 -3.88 -23.27
CA ILE A 204 2.18 -4.29 -22.12
C ILE A 204 1.60 -5.71 -22.21
N TYR A 205 1.31 -6.19 -23.42
CA TYR A 205 0.68 -7.49 -23.66
C TYR A 205 1.68 -8.63 -23.91
N GLN A 206 2.98 -8.32 -23.95
CA GLN A 206 4.00 -9.33 -24.25
C GLN A 206 4.19 -10.36 -23.12
N PRO A 207 4.25 -9.97 -21.82
CA PRO A 207 4.37 -10.94 -20.73
C PRO A 207 3.22 -11.95 -20.72
N PHE A 208 2.00 -11.49 -21.00
CA PHE A 208 0.81 -12.32 -21.19
C PHE A 208 1.00 -13.38 -22.27
N LEU A 209 1.30 -12.94 -23.49
CA LEU A 209 1.39 -13.86 -24.62
C LEU A 209 2.58 -14.81 -24.48
N HIS A 210 3.69 -14.35 -23.87
CA HIS A 210 4.85 -15.18 -23.55
C HIS A 210 4.55 -16.25 -22.48
N ALA A 211 3.67 -15.98 -21.51
CA ALA A 211 3.24 -16.98 -20.53
C ALA A 211 2.48 -18.16 -21.18
N TYR A 212 1.87 -17.93 -22.34
CA TYR A 212 1.22 -18.95 -23.18
C TYR A 212 2.11 -19.49 -24.32
N GLY A 213 3.42 -19.27 -24.24
CA GLY A 213 4.40 -19.78 -25.22
C GLY A 213 4.45 -19.02 -26.54
N ALA A 214 3.57 -18.04 -26.77
CA ALA A 214 3.65 -17.20 -27.95
C ALA A 214 4.89 -16.30 -27.90
N THR A 215 5.37 -15.87 -29.05
CA THR A 215 6.41 -14.84 -29.17
C THR A 215 5.78 -13.57 -29.74
N THR A 216 6.32 -12.41 -29.40
CA THR A 216 5.70 -11.14 -29.81
C THR A 216 6.67 -10.15 -30.42
N THR A 217 6.13 -9.19 -31.16
CA THR A 217 6.85 -8.00 -31.64
C THR A 217 5.88 -6.82 -31.75
N PRO A 218 6.28 -5.61 -31.31
CA PRO A 218 5.49 -4.40 -31.52
C PRO A 218 5.63 -3.96 -32.98
N LEU A 219 4.50 -3.63 -33.61
CA LEU A 219 4.44 -3.04 -34.95
C LEU A 219 3.42 -1.90 -34.94
N GLN A 220 3.67 -0.85 -35.73
CA GLN A 220 2.69 0.21 -35.95
C GLN A 220 1.58 -0.26 -36.89
N PHE A 221 0.44 0.43 -36.89
CA PHE A 221 -0.80 -0.02 -37.55
C PHE A 221 -0.62 -0.40 -39.04
N SER A 222 0.13 0.39 -39.80
CA SER A 222 0.38 0.21 -41.23
C SER A 222 1.23 -1.02 -41.59
N GLU A 223 1.97 -1.56 -40.63
CA GLU A 223 2.87 -2.72 -40.82
C GLU A 223 2.18 -4.06 -40.59
N ILE A 224 1.05 -4.05 -39.87
CA ILE A 224 0.35 -5.27 -39.42
C ILE A 224 -0.15 -6.09 -40.61
N TYR A 225 -0.83 -5.47 -41.58
CA TYR A 225 -1.33 -6.18 -42.76
C TYR A 225 -0.19 -6.81 -43.59
N PRO A 226 0.87 -6.07 -43.98
CA PRO A 226 2.02 -6.68 -44.66
C PRO A 226 2.72 -7.79 -43.87
N ALA A 227 2.72 -7.73 -42.53
CA ALA A 227 3.30 -8.77 -41.67
C ALA A 227 2.40 -10.02 -41.59
N LEU A 228 1.07 -9.86 -41.58
CA LEU A 228 0.09 -10.95 -41.70
C LEU A 228 0.15 -11.62 -43.09
N GLU A 229 0.09 -10.83 -44.17
CA GLU A 229 0.13 -11.30 -45.56
C GLU A 229 1.38 -12.14 -45.86
N LYS A 230 2.55 -11.68 -45.39
CA LYS A 230 3.82 -12.40 -45.52
C LYS A 230 3.98 -13.54 -44.50
N GLY A 231 3.03 -13.68 -43.57
CA GLY A 231 3.03 -14.70 -42.54
C GLY A 231 4.16 -14.56 -41.51
N VAL A 232 4.72 -13.36 -41.34
CA VAL A 232 5.71 -13.02 -40.31
C VAL A 232 5.06 -13.14 -38.93
N ILE A 233 3.87 -12.56 -38.78
CA ILE A 233 2.98 -12.78 -37.64
C ILE A 233 1.81 -13.69 -38.06
N LYS A 234 1.24 -14.42 -37.10
CA LYS A 234 0.08 -15.33 -37.27
C LYS A 234 -1.19 -14.82 -36.62
N GLY A 235 -1.12 -13.62 -36.05
CA GLY A 235 -2.18 -12.99 -35.32
C GLY A 235 -1.69 -11.71 -34.67
N LEU A 236 -2.57 -11.09 -33.89
CA LEU A 236 -2.31 -9.86 -33.18
C LEU A 236 -3.14 -9.78 -31.90
N TYR A 237 -2.63 -9.04 -30.93
CA TYR A 237 -3.36 -8.61 -29.75
C TYR A 237 -3.57 -7.09 -29.88
N TRP A 238 -4.83 -6.69 -30.04
CA TRP A 238 -5.27 -5.34 -30.41
C TRP A 238 -6.68 -5.08 -29.88
N GLY A 239 -7.10 -3.81 -29.78
CA GLY A 239 -8.46 -3.45 -29.36
C GLY A 239 -9.58 -4.13 -30.18
N GLY A 240 -10.82 -4.01 -29.69
CA GLY A 240 -11.99 -4.62 -30.32
C GLY A 240 -12.37 -4.10 -31.72
N VAL A 241 -11.68 -3.05 -32.20
CA VAL A 241 -11.98 -2.26 -33.40
C VAL A 241 -10.73 -1.98 -34.24
N GLY A 242 -10.94 -1.73 -35.53
CA GLY A 242 -9.90 -1.34 -36.50
C GLY A 242 -9.43 -2.47 -37.43
N ALA A 243 -9.99 -3.66 -37.33
CA ALA A 243 -9.67 -4.79 -38.20
C ALA A 243 -10.11 -4.52 -39.65
N LEU A 244 -11.27 -3.89 -39.85
CA LEU A 244 -11.76 -3.45 -41.17
C LEU A 244 -10.91 -2.32 -41.75
N ASN A 245 -10.48 -1.37 -40.91
CA ASN A 245 -9.63 -0.23 -41.29
C ASN A 245 -8.24 -0.73 -41.71
N GLY A 246 -7.73 -1.77 -41.02
CA GLY A 246 -6.45 -2.43 -41.29
C GLY A 246 -6.53 -3.53 -42.37
N LYS A 247 -7.75 -3.89 -42.81
CA LYS A 247 -8.05 -5.02 -43.71
C LYS A 247 -7.56 -6.38 -43.22
N TRP A 248 -7.42 -6.54 -41.90
CA TRP A 248 -6.88 -7.78 -41.32
C TRP A 248 -7.80 -8.97 -41.58
N ASP A 249 -9.09 -8.71 -41.84
CA ASP A 249 -10.10 -9.68 -42.24
C ASP A 249 -9.84 -10.36 -43.60
N GLU A 250 -8.90 -9.88 -44.40
CA GLU A 250 -8.43 -10.58 -45.60
C GLU A 250 -7.48 -11.75 -45.27
N VAL A 251 -6.98 -11.87 -44.03
CA VAL A 251 -5.97 -12.87 -43.61
C VAL A 251 -6.32 -13.58 -42.29
N ILE A 252 -6.78 -12.83 -41.29
CA ILE A 252 -7.30 -13.33 -40.00
C ILE A 252 -8.59 -14.10 -40.25
N LYS A 253 -8.85 -15.11 -39.40
CA LYS A 253 -10.09 -15.93 -39.46
C LYS A 253 -10.83 -16.02 -38.14
N TYR A 254 -10.14 -15.77 -37.02
CA TYR A 254 -10.66 -15.97 -35.67
C TYR A 254 -10.48 -14.73 -34.81
N GLN A 255 -11.48 -14.44 -33.97
CA GLN A 255 -11.41 -13.40 -32.94
C GLN A 255 -11.86 -13.95 -31.58
N TYR A 256 -11.21 -13.50 -30.51
CA TYR A 256 -11.50 -13.91 -29.14
C TYR A 256 -12.01 -12.68 -28.40
N PRO A 257 -13.31 -12.61 -28.06
CA PRO A 257 -13.97 -11.35 -27.74
C PRO A 257 -13.66 -10.84 -26.34
N ASP A 258 -13.42 -11.76 -25.39
CA ASP A 258 -13.03 -11.39 -24.03
C ASP A 258 -11.57 -10.95 -24.04
N SER A 259 -11.32 -9.82 -23.39
CA SER A 259 -9.96 -9.34 -23.16
C SER A 259 -9.41 -10.01 -21.91
N LEU A 260 -8.17 -10.50 -21.96
CA LEU A 260 -7.49 -11.09 -20.81
C LEU A 260 -6.46 -10.15 -20.21
N ALA A 261 -5.65 -9.45 -21.01
CA ALA A 261 -4.70 -8.44 -20.53
C ALA A 261 -5.24 -6.98 -20.54
N GLY A 262 -6.53 -6.81 -20.85
CA GLY A 262 -7.28 -5.54 -20.80
C GLY A 262 -6.86 -4.48 -21.84
N GLY A 263 -7.33 -3.23 -21.72
CA GLY A 263 -7.31 -2.22 -22.79
C GLY A 263 -6.77 -0.85 -22.38
N GLY A 264 -5.67 -0.43 -23.03
CA GLY A 264 -4.98 0.83 -22.75
C GLY A 264 -5.78 2.12 -22.94
N GLY A 265 -5.33 3.17 -22.25
CA GLY A 265 -5.74 4.57 -22.44
C GLY A 265 -4.93 5.26 -23.54
N VAL A 266 -5.58 6.10 -24.34
CA VAL A 266 -4.91 7.10 -25.20
C VAL A 266 -4.82 8.40 -24.42
N SER A 267 -3.63 8.68 -23.92
CA SER A 267 -3.30 9.85 -23.11
C SER A 267 -2.90 11.04 -23.98
N ILE A 268 -3.32 12.23 -23.56
CA ILE A 268 -2.74 13.50 -24.02
C ILE A 268 -1.60 13.88 -23.08
N MET A 269 -0.46 14.22 -23.67
CA MET A 269 0.71 14.72 -22.96
C MET A 269 1.26 15.94 -23.69
N PHE A 270 1.90 16.85 -22.97
CA PHE A 270 2.53 18.05 -23.50
C PHE A 270 4.03 18.04 -23.21
N ASN A 271 4.81 18.68 -24.09
CA ASN A 271 6.13 19.18 -23.72
C ASN A 271 5.99 20.15 -22.53
N GLN A 272 6.86 20.05 -21.52
CA GLN A 272 6.74 20.88 -20.32
C GLN A 272 6.83 22.39 -20.63
N ASP A 273 7.78 22.82 -21.46
CA ASP A 273 7.94 24.24 -21.83
C ASP A 273 6.72 24.75 -22.64
N ALA A 274 6.04 23.89 -23.40
CA ALA A 274 4.80 24.24 -24.09
C ALA A 274 3.60 24.34 -23.13
N TRP A 275 3.52 23.46 -22.13
CA TRP A 275 2.49 23.49 -21.10
C TRP A 275 2.59 24.72 -20.19
N ASP A 276 3.79 25.06 -19.75
CA ASP A 276 4.09 26.21 -18.88
C ASP A 276 3.85 27.56 -19.59
N GLN A 277 3.72 27.57 -20.91
CA GLN A 277 3.31 28.75 -21.67
C GLN A 277 1.81 29.04 -21.59
N LEU A 278 0.97 28.03 -21.31
CA LEU A 278 -0.46 28.22 -21.11
C LEU A 278 -0.74 28.99 -19.79
N SER A 279 -1.83 29.75 -19.75
CA SER A 279 -2.35 30.29 -18.48
C SER A 279 -3.19 29.24 -17.74
N GLU A 280 -3.41 29.42 -16.42
CA GLU A 280 -4.24 28.51 -15.62
C GLU A 280 -5.63 28.25 -16.25
N LYS A 281 -6.30 29.29 -16.78
CA LYS A 281 -7.58 29.13 -17.51
C LYS A 281 -7.43 28.26 -18.77
N GLN A 282 -6.32 28.40 -19.49
CA GLN A 282 -6.05 27.62 -20.70
C GLN A 282 -5.71 26.15 -20.35
N GLN A 283 -4.89 25.92 -19.32
CA GLN A 283 -4.61 24.59 -18.79
C GLN A 283 -5.90 23.90 -18.30
N GLN A 284 -6.77 24.60 -17.59
CA GLN A 284 -8.07 24.07 -17.16
C GLN A 284 -8.96 23.71 -18.36
N ALA A 285 -9.04 24.57 -19.38
CA ALA A 285 -9.79 24.26 -20.61
C ALA A 285 -9.25 23.01 -21.33
N VAL A 286 -7.95 22.72 -21.22
CA VAL A 286 -7.37 21.48 -21.72
C VAL A 286 -7.78 20.28 -20.84
N ARG A 287 -7.64 20.37 -19.51
CA ARG A 287 -8.04 19.29 -18.58
C ARG A 287 -9.54 18.96 -18.70
N ASP A 288 -10.41 19.96 -18.82
CA ASP A 288 -11.85 19.79 -19.02
C ASP A 288 -12.17 19.10 -20.36
N ALA A 289 -11.42 19.41 -21.43
CA ALA A 289 -11.58 18.77 -22.73
C ALA A 289 -11.19 17.29 -22.72
N ILE A 290 -10.27 16.85 -21.85
CA ILE A 290 -9.92 15.43 -21.69
C ILE A 290 -11.16 14.62 -21.31
N LYS A 291 -11.86 15.06 -20.26
CA LYS A 291 -13.07 14.40 -19.77
C LYS A 291 -14.14 14.32 -20.85
N ASN A 292 -14.44 15.44 -21.50
CA ASN A 292 -15.47 15.52 -22.54
C ASN A 292 -15.14 14.62 -23.74
N ALA A 293 -13.86 14.48 -24.10
CA ALA A 293 -13.41 13.58 -25.16
C ALA A 293 -13.54 12.09 -24.77
N ALA A 294 -13.22 11.73 -23.52
CA ALA A 294 -13.43 10.38 -23.01
C ALA A 294 -14.92 9.97 -23.00
N GLU A 295 -15.80 10.87 -22.56
CA GLU A 295 -17.26 10.70 -22.61
C GLU A 295 -17.75 10.54 -24.06
N PHE A 296 -17.38 11.44 -24.97
CA PHE A 296 -17.73 11.36 -26.40
C PHE A 296 -17.26 10.03 -27.03
N TYR A 297 -16.00 9.67 -26.83
CA TYR A 297 -15.44 8.45 -27.43
C TYR A 297 -16.17 7.20 -26.93
N THR A 298 -16.58 7.21 -25.67
CA THR A 298 -17.34 6.13 -25.03
C THR A 298 -18.71 5.90 -25.65
N GLU A 299 -19.47 6.96 -25.94
CA GLU A 299 -20.74 6.81 -26.66
C GLU A 299 -20.52 6.41 -28.13
N PHE A 300 -19.48 6.97 -28.76
CA PHE A 300 -19.19 6.80 -30.17
C PHE A 300 -18.74 5.38 -30.54
N ILE A 301 -17.69 4.87 -29.88
CA ILE A 301 -17.02 3.63 -30.32
C ILE A 301 -17.89 2.39 -30.11
N ASP A 302 -18.84 2.47 -29.20
CA ASP A 302 -19.86 1.46 -28.92
C ASP A 302 -20.73 1.13 -30.16
N GLY A 303 -21.03 2.16 -30.96
CA GLY A 303 -21.72 2.01 -32.25
C GLY A 303 -20.82 1.41 -33.33
N VAL A 304 -19.54 1.80 -33.34
CA VAL A 304 -18.53 1.29 -34.29
C VAL A 304 -18.28 -0.20 -34.06
N GLU A 305 -18.01 -0.61 -32.83
CA GLU A 305 -17.69 -1.99 -32.47
C GLU A 305 -18.83 -2.96 -32.81
N ARG A 306 -20.07 -2.62 -32.44
CA ARG A 306 -21.24 -3.45 -32.78
C ARG A 306 -21.41 -3.63 -34.30
N ASN A 307 -21.10 -2.59 -35.08
CA ASN A 307 -21.15 -2.65 -36.54
C ASN A 307 -19.98 -3.43 -37.13
N GLU A 308 -18.76 -3.23 -36.62
CA GLU A 308 -17.56 -3.91 -37.07
C GLU A 308 -17.64 -5.42 -36.82
N VAL A 309 -18.03 -5.85 -35.61
CA VAL A 309 -18.22 -7.29 -35.29
C VAL A 309 -19.26 -7.93 -36.21
N ALA A 310 -20.36 -7.23 -36.54
CA ALA A 310 -21.38 -7.74 -37.46
C ALA A 310 -20.83 -7.91 -38.89
N VAL A 311 -20.12 -6.91 -39.43
CA VAL A 311 -19.53 -6.96 -40.77
C VAL A 311 -18.41 -8.02 -40.86
N LEU A 312 -17.60 -8.18 -39.82
CA LEU A 312 -16.56 -9.21 -39.75
C LEU A 312 -17.18 -10.63 -39.75
N GLY A 313 -18.28 -10.82 -39.03
CA GLY A 313 -19.05 -12.07 -39.06
C GLY A 313 -19.62 -12.39 -40.45
N GLU A 314 -20.16 -11.40 -41.17
CA GLU A 314 -20.61 -11.56 -42.56
C GLU A 314 -19.46 -11.89 -43.53
N ARG A 315 -18.23 -11.44 -43.23
CA ARG A 315 -17.02 -11.77 -43.98
C ARG A 315 -16.39 -13.12 -43.61
N GLY A 316 -16.96 -13.82 -42.62
CA GLY A 316 -16.53 -15.17 -42.23
C GLY A 316 -15.47 -15.22 -41.12
N ILE A 317 -15.29 -14.13 -40.36
CA ILE A 317 -14.52 -14.17 -39.11
C ILE A 317 -15.34 -14.90 -38.04
N GLU A 318 -14.77 -15.96 -37.48
CA GLU A 318 -15.39 -16.77 -36.42
C GLU A 318 -15.03 -16.20 -35.05
N THR A 319 -16.05 -15.81 -34.27
CA THR A 319 -15.89 -15.38 -32.88
C THR A 319 -15.91 -16.60 -31.97
N ILE A 320 -14.81 -16.88 -31.27
CA ILE A 320 -14.68 -18.04 -30.37
C ILE A 320 -14.43 -17.52 -28.94
N PRO A 321 -15.19 -17.96 -27.92
CA PRO A 321 -14.87 -17.62 -26.52
C PRO A 321 -13.52 -18.23 -26.12
N TRP A 322 -12.84 -17.63 -25.14
CA TRP A 322 -11.65 -18.28 -24.59
C TRP A 322 -12.00 -19.62 -23.94
N PRO A 323 -11.13 -20.64 -24.06
CA PRO A 323 -11.20 -21.83 -23.22
C PRO A 323 -11.21 -21.47 -21.72
N GLU A 324 -12.06 -22.14 -20.95
CA GLU A 324 -12.33 -21.76 -19.55
C GLU A 324 -11.07 -21.87 -18.66
N ASP A 325 -10.18 -22.80 -18.97
CA ASP A 325 -8.89 -23.00 -18.29
C ASP A 325 -7.82 -21.95 -18.66
N LEU A 326 -7.98 -21.27 -19.80
CA LEU A 326 -7.19 -20.09 -20.19
C LEU A 326 -7.71 -18.83 -19.50
N LYS A 327 -9.03 -18.71 -19.37
CA LYS A 327 -9.69 -17.60 -18.68
C LYS A 327 -9.33 -17.56 -17.19
N ASN A 328 -9.46 -18.69 -16.49
CA ASN A 328 -9.24 -18.74 -15.05
C ASN A 328 -7.76 -18.63 -14.63
N ARG A 329 -6.82 -19.06 -15.49
CA ARG A 329 -5.37 -18.96 -15.21
C ARG A 329 -4.80 -17.54 -15.24
N TRP A 330 -5.58 -16.56 -15.66
CA TRP A 330 -5.07 -15.22 -15.95
C TRP A 330 -5.66 -14.11 -15.08
N THR A 331 -6.91 -14.25 -14.63
CA THR A 331 -7.68 -13.12 -14.09
C THR A 331 -7.28 -12.67 -12.69
N ASN A 332 -6.62 -13.53 -11.90
CA ASN A 332 -6.36 -13.27 -10.48
C ASN A 332 -4.87 -13.03 -10.23
N ASP A 333 -4.06 -14.10 -10.21
CA ASP A 333 -2.63 -14.07 -9.81
C ASP A 333 -1.78 -13.08 -10.62
N HIS A 334 -2.11 -12.86 -11.90
CA HIS A 334 -1.26 -12.07 -12.77
C HIS A 334 -1.41 -10.56 -12.57
N TYR A 335 -2.47 -10.08 -11.92
CA TYR A 335 -2.71 -8.64 -11.85
C TYR A 335 -1.87 -7.94 -10.80
N ASP A 336 -1.86 -8.47 -9.57
CA ASP A 336 -0.91 -8.02 -8.55
C ASP A 336 0.52 -8.31 -9.02
N LYS A 337 0.77 -9.43 -9.70
CA LYS A 337 2.06 -9.66 -10.34
C LYS A 337 2.44 -8.62 -11.41
N ILE A 338 1.50 -8.07 -12.19
CA ILE A 338 1.79 -6.95 -13.11
C ILE A 338 2.18 -5.72 -12.31
N ILE A 339 1.43 -5.40 -11.26
CA ILE A 339 1.71 -4.26 -10.41
C ILE A 339 3.10 -4.41 -9.79
N ASP A 340 3.39 -5.57 -9.20
CA ASP A 340 4.64 -5.81 -8.50
C ASP A 340 5.83 -5.88 -9.49
N ASP A 341 5.75 -6.63 -10.59
CA ASP A 341 6.85 -6.78 -11.57
C ASP A 341 7.08 -5.53 -12.46
N PHE A 342 6.02 -4.85 -12.88
CA PHE A 342 6.08 -3.81 -13.94
C PHE A 342 5.78 -2.40 -13.45
N ILE A 343 5.21 -2.24 -12.25
CA ILE A 343 4.94 -0.93 -11.65
C ILE A 343 5.84 -0.70 -10.43
N ILE A 344 5.86 -1.58 -9.43
CA ILE A 344 6.65 -1.38 -8.20
C ILE A 344 8.13 -1.70 -8.42
N ALA A 345 8.47 -2.91 -8.90
CA ALA A 345 9.86 -3.35 -9.00
C ALA A 345 10.79 -2.50 -9.91
N PRO A 346 10.33 -1.87 -11.00
CA PRO A 346 11.20 -1.04 -11.85
C PRO A 346 11.69 0.24 -11.17
N ASP A 347 10.88 0.84 -10.30
CA ASP A 347 11.19 2.02 -9.49
C ASP A 347 10.16 2.08 -8.33
N PRO A 348 10.51 1.57 -7.12
CA PRO A 348 9.55 1.52 -6.02
C PRO A 348 9.08 2.88 -5.51
N VAL A 349 9.83 3.96 -5.76
CA VAL A 349 9.52 5.30 -5.24
C VAL A 349 8.38 5.94 -6.01
N LEU A 350 8.38 5.80 -7.35
CA LEU A 350 7.29 6.26 -8.22
C LEU A 350 6.25 5.16 -8.46
N GLY A 351 6.66 3.90 -8.36
CA GLY A 351 5.86 2.71 -8.59
C GLY A 351 4.84 2.43 -7.49
N GLN A 352 5.20 2.59 -6.20
CA GLN A 352 4.26 2.34 -5.11
C GLN A 352 3.04 3.31 -5.13
N PRO A 353 3.21 4.65 -5.26
CA PRO A 353 2.07 5.55 -5.38
C PRO A 353 1.17 5.24 -6.59
N LEU A 354 1.77 4.89 -7.73
CA LEU A 354 1.03 4.46 -8.92
C LEU A 354 0.29 3.14 -8.68
N ALA A 355 0.90 2.17 -8.00
CA ALA A 355 0.28 0.90 -7.63
C ALA A 355 -0.93 1.08 -6.70
N ASP A 356 -0.80 1.97 -5.71
CA ASP A 356 -1.87 2.28 -4.75
C ASP A 356 -3.04 3.00 -5.44
N ALA A 357 -2.73 3.96 -6.32
CA ALA A 357 -3.73 4.63 -7.16
C ALA A 357 -4.45 3.63 -8.09
N ILE A 358 -3.71 2.72 -8.74
CA ILE A 358 -4.27 1.64 -9.56
C ILE A 358 -5.23 0.78 -8.73
N ARG A 359 -4.79 0.28 -7.56
CA ARG A 359 -5.59 -0.55 -6.65
C ARG A 359 -6.89 0.16 -6.25
N CYS A 360 -6.80 1.40 -5.75
CA CYS A 360 -7.94 2.25 -5.42
C CYS A 360 -8.95 2.39 -6.58
N VAL A 361 -8.46 2.64 -7.82
CA VAL A 361 -9.33 2.74 -8.99
C VAL A 361 -10.07 1.42 -9.26
N ASN A 362 -9.40 0.27 -9.11
CA ASN A 362 -10.06 -1.02 -9.30
C ASN A 362 -11.07 -1.33 -8.21
N ASP A 363 -10.78 -1.04 -6.95
CA ASP A 363 -11.67 -1.37 -5.83
C ASP A 363 -13.02 -0.64 -5.94
N ILE A 364 -13.01 0.57 -6.52
CA ILE A 364 -14.23 1.34 -6.81
C ILE A 364 -14.96 0.80 -8.06
N VAL A 365 -14.21 0.37 -9.08
CA VAL A 365 -14.75 0.13 -10.45
C VAL A 365 -15.03 -1.35 -10.74
N LEU A 366 -14.37 -2.26 -10.03
CA LEU A 366 -14.48 -3.71 -10.14
C LEU A 366 -14.83 -4.34 -8.77
N PRO A 367 -15.90 -3.90 -8.08
CA PRO A 367 -16.20 -4.33 -6.70
C PRO A 367 -16.53 -5.83 -6.58
N ASP A 368 -17.02 -6.45 -7.66
CA ASP A 368 -17.30 -7.89 -7.75
C ASP A 368 -16.09 -8.70 -8.25
N ARG A 369 -14.87 -8.13 -8.23
CA ARG A 369 -13.67 -8.90 -8.59
C ARG A 369 -13.42 -10.00 -7.56
N GLU A 370 -13.72 -11.22 -7.96
CA GLU A 370 -13.39 -12.42 -7.20
C GLU A 370 -11.88 -12.66 -7.23
N VAL A 371 -11.14 -11.89 -6.42
CA VAL A 371 -9.75 -12.18 -6.06
C VAL A 371 -9.76 -13.46 -5.22
N VAL A 372 -9.72 -14.59 -5.93
CA VAL A 372 -9.54 -15.91 -5.36
C VAL A 372 -8.06 -16.06 -5.07
N ASP A 373 -7.64 -15.59 -3.90
CA ASP A 373 -6.41 -16.12 -3.29
C ASP A 373 -6.64 -17.64 -3.10
N GLU A 374 -5.70 -18.49 -3.54
CA GLU A 374 -5.80 -19.93 -3.22
C GLU A 374 -5.83 -20.09 -1.68
N PRO A 375 -6.79 -20.82 -1.10
CA PRO A 375 -6.91 -20.91 0.36
C PRO A 375 -5.69 -21.57 0.99
N VAL A 376 -4.91 -20.78 1.74
CA VAL A 376 -3.76 -21.30 2.50
C VAL A 376 -4.23 -21.86 3.84
N THR A 377 -3.57 -22.94 4.27
CA THR A 377 -3.74 -23.51 5.61
C THR A 377 -2.43 -23.33 6.37
N ILE A 378 -2.50 -22.75 7.57
CA ILE A 378 -1.35 -22.40 8.41
C ILE A 378 -1.43 -23.22 9.69
N ASP A 379 -0.47 -24.11 9.91
CA ASP A 379 -0.37 -24.90 11.14
C ASP A 379 0.42 -24.13 12.21
N LEU A 380 -0.31 -23.50 13.14
CA LEU A 380 0.21 -22.66 14.23
C LEU A 380 0.37 -23.45 15.53
N ILE A 381 1.54 -23.37 16.16
CA ILE A 381 1.76 -23.84 17.54
C ILE A 381 1.69 -22.69 18.56
N ASP A 382 1.14 -22.98 19.74
CA ASP A 382 0.92 -22.00 20.79
C ASP A 382 1.80 -22.31 22.01
N ALA A 383 2.57 -21.34 22.48
CA ALA A 383 3.44 -21.51 23.64
C ALA A 383 2.66 -21.72 24.96
N PHE A 384 1.34 -21.50 24.96
CA PHE A 384 0.48 -21.56 26.13
C PHE A 384 -0.58 -22.66 26.02
N PRO A 385 -0.91 -23.35 27.14
CA PRO A 385 -1.99 -24.33 27.16
C PRO A 385 -3.35 -23.62 27.16
N THR A 386 -4.35 -24.23 26.51
CA THR A 386 -5.71 -23.68 26.35
C THR A 386 -6.49 -23.46 27.66
N VAL A 387 -5.96 -23.94 28.79
CA VAL A 387 -6.52 -23.68 30.13
C VAL A 387 -6.20 -22.28 30.66
N LEU A 388 -5.25 -21.57 30.04
CA LEU A 388 -4.93 -20.19 30.36
C LEU A 388 -5.76 -19.24 29.50
N ASP A 389 -6.30 -18.20 30.12
CA ASP A 389 -7.06 -17.18 29.40
C ASP A 389 -6.20 -16.38 28.41
N VAL A 390 -4.87 -16.40 28.53
CA VAL A 390 -3.95 -15.85 27.51
C VAL A 390 -4.05 -16.59 26.17
N ALA A 391 -4.28 -17.91 26.16
CA ALA A 391 -4.45 -18.67 24.92
C ALA A 391 -5.75 -18.31 24.16
N ARG A 392 -6.68 -17.57 24.80
CA ARG A 392 -7.85 -17.00 24.11
C ARG A 392 -7.48 -15.86 23.18
N SER A 393 -6.39 -15.13 23.40
CA SER A 393 -5.92 -14.14 22.43
C SER A 393 -5.54 -14.83 21.12
N THR A 394 -4.84 -15.96 21.20
CA THR A 394 -4.49 -16.81 20.05
C THR A 394 -5.74 -17.35 19.36
N ALA A 395 -6.72 -17.86 20.12
CA ALA A 395 -7.97 -18.36 19.56
C ALA A 395 -8.78 -17.25 18.85
N PHE A 396 -8.91 -16.07 19.46
CA PHE A 396 -9.60 -14.93 18.87
C PHE A 396 -8.84 -14.37 17.64
N PHE A 397 -7.51 -14.36 17.66
CA PHE A 397 -6.69 -14.05 16.49
C PHE A 397 -6.98 -15.01 15.32
N ILE A 398 -7.06 -16.32 15.57
CA ILE A 398 -7.41 -17.32 14.55
C ILE A 398 -8.83 -17.07 13.99
N GLU A 399 -9.80 -16.80 14.85
CA GLU A 399 -11.17 -16.45 14.43
C GLU A 399 -11.19 -15.19 13.54
N GLU A 400 -10.43 -14.15 13.92
CA GLU A 400 -10.34 -12.90 13.16
C GLU A 400 -9.58 -13.04 11.85
N VAL A 401 -8.52 -13.86 11.76
CA VAL A 401 -7.85 -14.16 10.48
C VAL A 401 -8.84 -14.84 9.52
N ASN A 402 -9.55 -15.87 9.99
CA ASN A 402 -10.55 -16.57 9.17
C ASN A 402 -11.67 -15.61 8.72
N ARG A 403 -12.07 -14.66 9.59
CA ARG A 403 -13.12 -13.65 9.30
C ARG A 403 -12.66 -12.57 8.33
N ILE A 404 -11.46 -12.02 8.50
CA ILE A 404 -10.93 -10.89 7.71
C ILE A 404 -10.47 -11.38 6.33
N SER A 405 -9.85 -12.56 6.25
CA SER A 405 -9.49 -13.20 4.97
C SER A 405 -10.70 -13.77 4.21
N ASN A 406 -11.90 -13.75 4.79
CA ASN A 406 -13.10 -14.43 4.25
C ASN A 406 -12.85 -15.92 3.93
N GLY A 407 -11.99 -16.58 4.73
CA GLY A 407 -11.61 -17.98 4.57
C GLY A 407 -10.44 -18.24 3.61
N THR A 408 -9.82 -17.24 2.99
CA THR A 408 -8.62 -17.45 2.15
C THR A 408 -7.36 -17.75 2.98
N VAL A 409 -7.36 -17.45 4.28
CA VAL A 409 -6.37 -17.94 5.25
C VAL A 409 -7.12 -18.74 6.31
N THR A 410 -6.76 -20.00 6.49
CA THR A 410 -7.25 -20.86 7.58
C THR A 410 -6.11 -21.18 8.53
N ILE A 411 -6.18 -20.73 9.79
CA ILE A 411 -5.18 -21.11 10.80
C ILE A 411 -5.67 -22.28 11.66
N ASN A 412 -4.89 -23.36 11.70
CA ASN A 412 -5.08 -24.49 12.60
C ASN A 412 -4.17 -24.35 13.82
N ARG A 413 -4.72 -24.39 15.05
CA ARG A 413 -3.89 -24.57 16.25
C ARG A 413 -3.52 -26.05 16.39
N VAL A 414 -2.33 -26.45 15.93
CA VAL A 414 -1.88 -27.86 15.95
C VAL A 414 -1.53 -28.38 17.34
N GLY A 415 -1.31 -27.49 18.31
CA GLY A 415 -1.10 -27.86 19.71
C GLY A 415 -0.47 -26.73 20.51
N GLY A 416 0.02 -27.07 21.70
CA GLY A 416 0.88 -26.22 22.51
C GLY A 416 1.89 -27.03 23.35
N PRO A 417 2.10 -26.69 24.64
CA PRO A 417 3.10 -27.35 25.49
C PRO A 417 2.94 -28.87 25.62
N GLU A 418 1.72 -29.37 25.40
CA GLU A 418 1.39 -30.80 25.38
C GLU A 418 1.91 -31.56 24.15
N VAL A 419 2.29 -30.84 23.08
CA VAL A 419 2.89 -31.40 21.85
C VAL A 419 4.40 -31.14 21.83
N THR A 420 4.79 -29.88 21.99
CA THR A 420 6.19 -29.44 22.03
C THR A 420 6.35 -28.44 23.16
N HIS A 421 7.33 -28.68 24.03
CA HIS A 421 7.61 -27.88 25.22
C HIS A 421 7.77 -26.39 24.89
N SER A 422 7.16 -25.47 25.65
CA SER A 422 7.09 -24.03 25.29
C SER A 422 8.44 -23.38 24.95
N LEU A 423 9.53 -23.80 25.61
CA LEU A 423 10.88 -23.28 25.39
C LEU A 423 11.62 -23.93 24.21
N GLU A 424 10.99 -24.89 23.53
CA GLU A 424 11.56 -25.67 22.42
C GLU A 424 10.81 -25.45 21.10
N GLN A 425 9.74 -24.63 21.08
CA GLN A 425 8.87 -24.46 19.92
C GLN A 425 9.45 -23.56 18.81
N PHE A 426 10.35 -22.63 19.13
CA PHE A 426 10.87 -21.66 18.14
C PHE A 426 11.70 -22.32 17.03
N ALA A 427 12.60 -23.25 17.38
CA ALA A 427 13.43 -23.96 16.41
C ALA A 427 12.62 -24.77 15.37
N PRO A 428 11.62 -25.61 15.73
CA PRO A 428 10.79 -26.31 14.76
C PRO A 428 9.93 -25.39 13.89
N THR A 429 9.42 -24.25 14.39
CA THR A 429 8.74 -23.26 13.53
C THR A 429 9.69 -22.67 12.50
N ARG A 430 10.90 -22.26 12.93
CA ARG A 430 11.96 -21.80 12.02
C ARG A 430 12.34 -22.84 10.97
N GLU A 431 12.29 -24.12 11.33
CA GLU A 431 12.63 -25.26 10.46
C GLU A 431 11.43 -25.75 9.60
N GLY A 432 10.29 -25.05 9.64
CA GLY A 432 9.11 -25.36 8.81
C GLY A 432 8.30 -26.57 9.28
N VAL A 433 8.50 -27.03 10.53
CA VAL A 433 7.66 -28.06 11.17
C VAL A 433 6.31 -27.48 11.60
N TYR A 434 6.27 -26.17 11.85
CA TYR A 434 5.06 -25.37 12.07
C TYR A 434 5.17 -24.13 11.19
N ASP A 435 4.08 -23.72 10.54
CA ASP A 435 4.05 -22.51 9.71
C ASP A 435 4.11 -21.24 10.54
N ALA A 436 3.55 -21.29 11.75
CA ALA A 436 3.49 -20.15 12.66
C ALA A 436 3.63 -20.55 14.13
N ILE A 437 3.93 -19.55 14.96
CA ILE A 437 4.00 -19.67 16.41
C ILE A 437 3.41 -18.44 17.10
N ALA A 438 2.64 -18.68 18.16
CA ALA A 438 2.26 -17.67 19.14
C ALA A 438 3.15 -17.85 20.39
N THR A 439 4.13 -16.97 20.61
CA THR A 439 5.11 -17.10 21.70
C THR A 439 5.56 -15.75 22.26
N VAL A 440 6.42 -15.77 23.29
CA VAL A 440 7.03 -14.59 23.92
C VAL A 440 8.54 -14.61 23.72
N GLY A 441 9.16 -13.44 23.50
CA GLY A 441 10.62 -13.34 23.29
C GLY A 441 11.50 -13.97 24.37
N ALA A 442 10.95 -14.17 25.58
CA ALA A 442 11.66 -14.80 26.69
C ALA A 442 11.80 -16.33 26.60
N TYR A 443 11.16 -16.99 25.62
CA TYR A 443 11.17 -18.46 25.48
C TYR A 443 12.22 -19.00 24.50
N HIS A 444 12.87 -18.14 23.72
CA HIS A 444 13.90 -18.49 22.71
C HIS A 444 15.12 -17.56 22.76
N THR A 445 15.52 -17.17 23.97
CA THR A 445 16.66 -16.27 24.24
C THR A 445 18.04 -16.85 23.88
N ASP A 446 18.09 -18.14 23.59
CA ASP A 446 19.22 -18.88 23.02
C ASP A 446 19.38 -18.65 21.51
N HIS A 447 18.28 -18.31 20.81
CA HIS A 447 18.29 -17.87 19.41
C HIS A 447 18.49 -16.35 19.28
N THR A 448 17.74 -15.54 20.02
CA THR A 448 17.95 -14.08 20.09
C THR A 448 17.54 -13.49 21.43
N LYS A 449 18.41 -12.65 22.00
CA LYS A 449 18.10 -11.89 23.22
C LYS A 449 17.32 -10.61 22.93
N LEU A 450 17.35 -10.10 21.70
CA LEU A 450 16.71 -8.82 21.36
C LEU A 450 15.19 -8.91 21.36
N GLY A 451 14.63 -10.10 21.12
CA GLY A 451 13.20 -10.39 21.29
C GLY A 451 12.66 -10.08 22.69
N LEU A 452 13.54 -9.92 23.68
CA LEU A 452 13.18 -9.44 25.01
C LEU A 452 12.66 -8.00 25.02
N GLY A 453 13.07 -7.14 24.06
CA GLY A 453 12.71 -5.72 24.02
C GLY A 453 11.21 -5.45 23.94
N GLU A 454 10.42 -6.39 23.45
CA GLU A 454 8.96 -6.26 23.45
C GLU A 454 8.36 -6.13 24.86
N ASN A 455 8.93 -6.87 25.82
CA ASN A 455 8.56 -6.84 27.24
C ASN A 455 8.98 -5.52 27.92
N VAL A 456 9.87 -4.75 27.28
CA VAL A 456 10.46 -3.52 27.84
C VAL A 456 9.62 -2.29 27.45
N ALA A 457 8.99 -2.27 26.27
CA ALA A 457 8.09 -1.19 25.84
C ALA A 457 6.76 -1.15 26.61
N ALA A 458 6.28 0.04 26.93
CA ALA A 458 5.02 0.29 27.64
C ALA A 458 4.96 -0.35 29.05
N ASN A 459 6.11 -0.44 29.72
CA ASN A 459 6.23 -1.06 31.04
C ASN A 459 5.37 -0.31 32.09
N TYR A 460 4.66 -1.06 32.93
CA TYR A 460 3.79 -0.62 34.05
C TYR A 460 2.41 -0.02 33.72
N THR A 461 1.99 0.16 32.46
CA THR A 461 0.71 0.85 32.15
C THR A 461 -0.35 -0.05 31.53
N ARG A 462 -1.51 -0.16 32.19
CA ARG A 462 -2.75 -0.67 31.57
C ARG A 462 -3.30 0.41 30.62
N VAL A 463 -2.88 0.38 29.36
CA VAL A 463 -3.44 1.25 28.32
C VAL A 463 -4.33 0.48 27.34
N ALA A 464 -5.46 1.08 27.00
CA ALA A 464 -6.49 0.47 26.14
C ALA A 464 -6.03 0.23 24.69
N ASP A 465 -4.98 0.93 24.23
CA ASP A 465 -4.29 0.62 22.98
C ASP A 465 -2.77 0.67 23.20
N ASN A 466 -2.14 -0.48 23.01
CA ASN A 466 -0.70 -0.68 23.09
C ASN A 466 -0.15 -1.24 21.76
N HIS A 467 -0.99 -1.41 20.74
CA HIS A 467 -0.60 -1.92 19.43
C HIS A 467 -0.33 -0.77 18.46
N THR A 468 -1.18 0.26 18.44
CA THR A 468 -1.00 1.44 17.58
C THR A 468 0.30 2.21 17.89
N PRO A 469 0.69 2.46 19.17
CA PRO A 469 1.96 3.13 19.46
C PRO A 469 3.19 2.31 19.01
N ARG A 470 3.16 0.98 19.18
CA ARG A 470 4.25 0.08 18.71
C ARG A 470 4.44 0.17 17.20
N LEU A 471 3.33 0.16 16.45
CA LEU A 471 3.37 0.33 15.00
C LEU A 471 3.89 1.72 14.60
N GLN A 472 3.37 2.79 15.23
CA GLN A 472 3.77 4.18 14.93
C GLN A 472 5.25 4.47 15.20
N CYS A 473 5.84 3.78 16.18
CA CYS A 473 7.25 3.94 16.55
C CYS A 473 8.20 2.99 15.82
N GLY A 474 7.75 2.25 14.79
CA GLY A 474 8.58 1.30 14.03
C GLY A 474 9.05 0.10 14.85
N MET A 475 8.34 -0.25 15.92
CA MET A 475 8.77 -1.31 16.84
C MET A 475 8.61 -2.71 16.24
N TYR A 476 7.56 -2.91 15.43
CA TYR A 476 7.36 -4.17 14.73
C TYR A 476 8.36 -4.31 13.57
N ASP A 477 8.67 -3.23 12.85
CA ASP A 477 9.72 -3.20 11.82
C ASP A 477 11.09 -3.57 12.41
N ALA A 478 11.45 -2.99 13.57
CA ALA A 478 12.69 -3.33 14.27
C ALA A 478 12.72 -4.80 14.75
N LEU A 479 11.57 -5.38 15.12
CA LEU A 479 11.47 -6.81 15.45
C LEU A 479 11.55 -7.68 14.19
N GLU A 480 10.94 -7.25 13.08
CA GLU A 480 11.03 -7.90 11.77
C GLU A 480 12.50 -8.01 11.32
N ASP A 481 13.27 -6.91 11.39
CA ASP A 481 14.72 -6.88 11.14
C ASP A 481 15.54 -7.82 12.06
N ILE A 482 15.09 -8.04 13.29
CA ILE A 482 15.74 -8.94 14.26
C ILE A 482 15.47 -10.42 13.96
N TYR A 483 14.27 -10.75 13.48
CA TYR A 483 13.83 -12.13 13.27
C TYR A 483 14.05 -12.63 11.82
N ALA A 484 14.03 -11.75 10.82
CA ALA A 484 14.24 -12.13 9.41
C ALA A 484 15.58 -12.85 9.16
N PRO A 485 16.73 -12.46 9.75
CA PRO A 485 17.99 -13.21 9.64
C PRO A 485 17.95 -14.61 10.26
N LEU A 486 16.95 -14.89 11.11
CA LEU A 486 16.71 -16.21 11.69
C LEU A 486 15.78 -17.06 10.82
N GLY A 487 15.21 -16.54 9.72
CA GLY A 487 14.21 -17.24 8.91
C GLY A 487 12.79 -17.19 9.50
N ILE A 488 12.50 -16.13 10.26
CA ILE A 488 11.21 -15.91 10.92
C ILE A 488 10.69 -14.52 10.56
N GLN A 489 9.48 -14.46 10.03
CA GLN A 489 8.72 -13.22 9.93
C GLN A 489 8.13 -12.88 11.31
N TYR A 490 8.46 -11.72 11.86
CA TYR A 490 7.68 -11.15 12.98
C TYR A 490 6.49 -10.39 12.41
N VAL A 491 5.27 -10.64 12.92
CA VAL A 491 4.07 -9.94 12.47
C VAL A 491 3.75 -8.78 13.42
N ALA A 492 3.31 -9.10 14.63
CA ALA A 492 3.01 -8.16 15.72
C ALA A 492 2.64 -8.90 17.01
N SER A 493 2.52 -8.18 18.12
CA SER A 493 1.89 -8.71 19.34
C SER A 493 0.36 -8.74 19.24
N ILE A 494 -0.22 -9.85 19.69
CA ILE A 494 -1.67 -10.02 19.94
C ILE A 494 -2.06 -9.76 21.41
N THR A 495 -1.14 -9.27 22.25
CA THR A 495 -1.43 -8.91 23.65
C THR A 495 -0.76 -7.59 24.08
N GLY A 496 -1.40 -6.82 24.95
CA GLY A 496 -0.90 -5.52 25.40
C GLY A 496 -0.38 -5.50 26.85
N GLY A 497 0.92 -5.24 27.03
CA GLY A 497 1.55 -4.74 28.27
C GLY A 497 0.96 -5.18 29.62
N TRP A 498 1.32 -6.39 30.06
CA TRP A 498 0.79 -6.99 31.31
C TRP A 498 1.61 -6.61 32.53
N GLY A 499 0.95 -6.49 33.69
CA GLY A 499 1.67 -6.53 34.96
C GLY A 499 2.06 -7.97 35.30
N ALA A 500 3.34 -8.27 35.40
CA ALA A 500 3.80 -9.52 36.01
C ALA A 500 3.89 -9.32 37.53
N ARG A 501 3.19 -10.15 38.29
CA ARG A 501 3.08 -10.11 39.76
C ARG A 501 3.97 -11.17 40.39
N LEU A 502 4.42 -10.88 41.61
CA LEU A 502 5.03 -11.88 42.47
C LEU A 502 3.94 -12.65 43.23
N TRP A 503 4.13 -13.95 43.35
CA TRP A 503 3.30 -14.88 44.10
C TRP A 503 4.21 -15.73 45.00
N THR A 504 3.99 -15.80 46.32
CA THR A 504 4.89 -16.54 47.24
C THR A 504 4.16 -17.43 48.26
N VAL A 505 4.87 -18.45 48.76
CA VAL A 505 4.43 -19.35 49.83
C VAL A 505 4.59 -18.70 51.22
N ASP A 506 5.60 -17.84 51.35
CA ASP A 506 6.01 -17.13 52.56
C ASP A 506 6.04 -15.61 52.28
N PRO A 507 5.76 -14.73 53.26
CA PRO A 507 5.56 -13.31 53.01
C PRO A 507 6.89 -12.56 52.87
N ILE A 508 7.00 -11.77 51.81
CA ILE A 508 8.00 -10.72 51.61
C ILE A 508 7.44 -9.42 52.22
N ARG A 509 8.11 -8.86 53.23
CA ARG A 509 7.76 -7.59 53.90
C ARG A 509 8.92 -6.60 53.93
N GLU A 510 10.15 -7.06 53.73
CA GLU A 510 11.34 -6.25 53.48
C GLU A 510 12.21 -6.87 52.37
N ILE A 511 13.13 -6.09 51.78
CA ILE A 511 14.01 -6.58 50.69
C ILE A 511 14.77 -7.86 51.08
N GLY A 512 15.18 -7.96 52.36
CA GLY A 512 15.93 -9.11 52.87
C GLY A 512 15.17 -10.44 52.80
N ASP A 513 13.83 -10.42 52.75
CA ASP A 513 13.02 -11.64 52.66
C ASP A 513 13.16 -12.35 51.30
N LEU A 514 13.69 -11.68 50.27
CA LEU A 514 13.99 -12.28 48.97
C LEU A 514 15.34 -13.02 48.92
N ASP A 515 16.24 -12.82 49.90
CA ASP A 515 17.59 -13.40 49.87
C ASP A 515 17.55 -14.94 49.93
N GLY A 516 18.15 -15.59 48.94
CA GLY A 516 18.14 -17.05 48.80
C GLY A 516 16.79 -17.67 48.40
N VAL A 517 15.74 -16.88 48.16
CA VAL A 517 14.44 -17.40 47.69
C VAL A 517 14.58 -17.90 46.25
N HIS A 518 14.18 -19.15 45.98
CA HIS A 518 14.14 -19.69 44.61
C HIS A 518 12.74 -19.53 44.01
N LEU A 519 12.61 -18.80 42.89
CA LEU A 519 11.34 -18.50 42.23
C LEU A 519 11.29 -19.09 40.82
N ARG A 520 10.10 -19.39 40.30
CA ARG A 520 9.92 -19.55 38.84
C ARG A 520 9.82 -18.19 38.18
N ALA A 521 10.61 -17.92 37.14
CA ALA A 521 10.46 -16.72 36.33
C ALA A 521 10.93 -16.93 34.88
N ALA A 522 10.30 -16.23 33.93
CA ALA A 522 10.80 -16.16 32.56
C ALA A 522 12.14 -15.40 32.51
N THR A 523 12.95 -15.65 31.47
CA THR A 523 14.34 -15.18 31.34
C THR A 523 14.49 -13.67 31.51
N ILE A 524 13.53 -12.89 31.02
CA ILE A 524 13.49 -11.42 31.12
C ILE A 524 13.53 -10.89 32.57
N TYR A 525 12.95 -11.61 33.52
CA TYR A 525 12.83 -11.15 34.90
C TYR A 525 14.04 -11.55 35.77
N GLN A 526 14.90 -12.44 35.29
CA GLN A 526 16.00 -12.98 36.11
C GLN A 526 17.00 -11.91 36.56
N PRO A 527 17.48 -10.98 35.71
CA PRO A 527 18.45 -9.95 36.13
C PRO A 527 17.88 -9.06 37.24
N PHE A 528 16.59 -8.70 37.12
CA PHE A 528 15.87 -7.93 38.13
C PHE A 528 15.74 -8.73 39.44
N ILE A 529 15.25 -9.97 39.39
CA ILE A 529 15.01 -10.79 40.59
C ILE A 529 16.35 -11.11 41.31
N HIS A 530 17.42 -11.37 40.56
CA HIS A 530 18.76 -11.66 41.12
C HIS A 530 19.41 -10.45 41.80
N ALA A 531 19.02 -9.22 41.41
CA ALA A 531 19.51 -8.00 42.07
C ALA A 531 19.04 -7.89 43.54
N TYR A 532 18.01 -8.64 43.93
CA TYR A 532 17.48 -8.70 45.30
C TYR A 532 17.82 -10.00 46.05
N GLY A 533 18.83 -10.76 45.59
CA GLY A 533 19.33 -11.97 46.27
C GLY A 533 18.51 -13.25 46.03
N ALA A 534 17.34 -13.13 45.41
CA ALA A 534 16.57 -14.28 44.95
C ALA A 534 17.24 -14.96 43.74
N THR A 535 16.92 -16.22 43.50
CA THR A 535 17.37 -17.00 42.33
C THR A 535 16.18 -17.51 41.54
N THR A 536 16.37 -17.83 40.27
CA THR A 536 15.26 -18.21 39.38
C THR A 536 15.58 -19.36 38.46
N THR A 537 14.54 -20.10 38.08
CA THR A 537 14.56 -21.11 37.01
C THR A 537 13.35 -20.90 36.09
N PRO A 538 13.51 -20.93 34.75
CA PRO A 538 12.38 -20.97 33.83
C PRO A 538 11.75 -22.37 33.86
N LEU A 539 10.43 -22.43 34.01
CA LEU A 539 9.63 -23.66 33.93
C LEU A 539 8.40 -23.40 33.06
N GLN A 540 7.96 -24.41 32.30
CA GLN A 540 6.66 -24.37 31.61
C GLN A 540 5.50 -24.46 32.63
N PHE A 541 4.29 -24.09 32.19
CA PHE A 541 3.12 -23.95 33.07
C PHE A 541 2.80 -25.20 33.91
N SER A 542 2.87 -26.39 33.30
CA SER A 542 2.56 -27.68 33.91
C SER A 542 3.54 -28.12 35.03
N GLU A 543 4.75 -27.56 35.05
CA GLU A 543 5.81 -27.90 36.01
C GLU A 543 5.76 -27.04 37.28
N ILE A 544 5.08 -25.89 37.24
CA ILE A 544 5.07 -24.92 38.32
C ILE A 544 4.42 -25.51 39.58
N TYR A 545 3.25 -26.14 39.45
CA TYR A 545 2.57 -26.75 40.62
C TYR A 545 3.42 -27.87 41.26
N PRO A 546 3.92 -28.89 40.53
CA PRO A 546 4.82 -29.90 41.11
C PRO A 546 6.10 -29.32 41.73
N ALA A 547 6.62 -28.20 41.21
CA ALA A 547 7.80 -27.54 41.77
C ALA A 547 7.48 -26.76 43.07
N LEU A 548 6.30 -26.13 43.16
CA LEU A 548 5.78 -25.52 44.39
C LEU A 548 5.49 -26.57 45.46
N GLU A 549 4.76 -27.63 45.12
CA GLU A 549 4.37 -28.72 46.03
C GLU A 549 5.59 -29.39 46.67
N LYS A 550 6.64 -29.66 45.88
CA LYS A 550 7.91 -30.21 46.35
C LYS A 550 8.80 -29.18 47.04
N GLY A 551 8.42 -27.89 47.04
CA GLY A 551 9.18 -26.79 47.62
C GLY A 551 10.50 -26.50 46.91
N VAL A 552 10.65 -26.90 45.64
CA VAL A 552 11.81 -26.60 44.78
C VAL A 552 11.84 -25.09 44.47
N ILE A 553 10.67 -24.53 44.19
CA ILE A 553 10.43 -23.08 44.16
C ILE A 553 9.54 -22.68 45.35
N LYS A 554 9.68 -21.44 45.81
CA LYS A 554 8.92 -20.82 46.92
C LYS A 554 7.96 -19.74 46.47
N GLY A 555 7.84 -19.58 45.15
CA GLY A 555 7.00 -18.60 44.52
C GLY A 555 7.26 -18.56 43.02
N LEU A 556 6.58 -17.65 42.35
CA LEU A 556 6.71 -17.43 40.93
C LEU A 556 6.45 -15.98 40.57
N TYR A 557 7.02 -15.58 39.44
CA TYR A 557 6.78 -14.32 38.78
C TYR A 557 6.03 -14.59 37.47
N TRP A 558 4.78 -14.14 37.40
CA TRP A 558 3.78 -14.49 36.38
C TRP A 558 2.76 -13.36 36.22
N GLY A 559 1.94 -13.34 35.16
CA GLY A 559 0.83 -12.37 35.02
C GLY A 559 -0.17 -12.39 36.19
N GLY A 560 -1.12 -11.46 36.20
CA GLY A 560 -2.14 -11.38 37.25
C GLY A 560 -3.22 -12.45 37.21
N ALA A 561 -3.24 -13.28 36.16
CA ALA A 561 -4.16 -14.41 35.98
C ALA A 561 -3.42 -15.74 35.71
N GLY A 562 -4.04 -16.86 36.09
CA GLY A 562 -3.57 -18.23 35.85
C GLY A 562 -3.22 -19.04 37.10
N ALA A 563 -3.29 -18.46 38.30
CA ALA A 563 -3.03 -19.15 39.57
C ALA A 563 -4.12 -20.18 39.91
N LEU A 564 -5.39 -19.89 39.61
CA LEU A 564 -6.51 -20.83 39.72
C LEU A 564 -6.39 -21.96 38.70
N ALA A 565 -6.07 -21.63 37.44
CA ALA A 565 -5.87 -22.63 36.37
C ALA A 565 -4.68 -23.56 36.66
N GLY A 566 -3.60 -23.01 37.22
CA GLY A 566 -2.41 -23.75 37.62
C GLY A 566 -2.51 -24.41 39.00
N LYS A 567 -3.60 -24.17 39.74
CA LYS A 567 -3.82 -24.59 41.15
C LYS A 567 -2.76 -24.11 42.14
N TRP A 568 -2.03 -23.04 41.81
CA TRP A 568 -0.94 -22.54 42.64
C TRP A 568 -1.44 -22.03 44.00
N ASN A 569 -2.70 -21.62 44.06
CA ASN A 569 -3.45 -21.25 45.26
C ASN A 569 -3.58 -22.37 46.32
N GLU A 570 -3.26 -23.63 45.98
CA GLU A 570 -3.17 -24.72 46.98
C GLU A 570 -1.87 -24.66 47.81
N VAL A 571 -0.85 -23.88 47.37
CA VAL A 571 0.49 -23.80 47.98
C VAL A 571 0.94 -22.35 48.26
N ILE A 572 0.69 -21.43 47.33
CA ILE A 572 0.89 -19.98 47.45
C ILE A 572 -0.06 -19.42 48.50
N LYS A 573 0.38 -18.38 49.21
CA LYS A 573 -0.42 -17.68 50.24
C LYS A 573 -0.42 -16.16 50.08
N TYR A 574 0.54 -15.62 49.34
CA TYR A 574 0.76 -14.18 49.21
C TYR A 574 0.82 -13.78 47.74
N GLN A 575 0.21 -12.64 47.41
CA GLN A 575 0.32 -11.99 46.10
C GLN A 575 0.75 -10.53 46.25
N TYR A 576 1.46 -10.04 45.25
CA TYR A 576 1.97 -8.67 45.19
C TYR A 576 1.35 -8.00 43.95
N PRO A 577 0.38 -7.08 44.11
CA PRO A 577 -0.48 -6.64 43.01
C PRO A 577 0.25 -5.74 42.00
N ASP A 578 1.20 -4.92 42.45
CA ASP A 578 1.97 -4.06 41.55
C ASP A 578 3.08 -4.85 40.86
N SER A 579 3.29 -4.53 39.59
CA SER A 579 4.28 -5.20 38.74
C SER A 579 5.68 -4.63 38.95
N LEU A 580 6.70 -5.50 39.07
CA LEU A 580 8.12 -5.11 39.09
C LEU A 580 8.80 -5.04 37.72
N ALA A 581 8.12 -5.47 36.65
CA ALA A 581 8.68 -5.51 35.29
C ALA A 581 7.57 -5.70 34.24
N GLY A 582 7.83 -5.30 33.00
CA GLY A 582 6.85 -5.37 31.93
C GLY A 582 6.52 -6.81 31.55
N GLY A 583 5.25 -7.08 31.29
CA GLY A 583 4.77 -8.33 30.75
C GLY A 583 4.92 -8.38 29.24
N GLY A 584 5.31 -9.54 28.72
CA GLY A 584 5.52 -9.74 27.28
C GLY A 584 4.25 -9.64 26.45
N GLY A 585 4.41 -9.09 25.25
CA GLY A 585 3.50 -9.39 24.15
C GLY A 585 3.59 -10.87 23.78
N ILE A 586 2.48 -11.46 23.32
CA ILE A 586 2.55 -12.69 22.53
C ILE A 586 2.73 -12.26 21.09
N GLY A 587 3.96 -12.39 20.60
CA GLY A 587 4.29 -12.22 19.20
C GLY A 587 3.68 -13.35 18.36
N ILE A 588 2.96 -12.97 17.32
CA ILE A 588 2.68 -13.86 16.20
C ILE A 588 3.88 -13.79 15.26
N MET A 589 4.47 -14.97 15.02
CA MET A 589 5.61 -15.14 14.14
C MET A 589 5.31 -16.25 13.14
N PHE A 590 5.82 -16.12 11.92
CA PHE A 590 5.70 -17.13 10.86
C PHE A 590 7.08 -17.64 10.47
N ASN A 591 7.14 -18.88 9.99
CA ASN A 591 8.23 -19.32 9.12
C ASN A 591 8.30 -18.40 7.89
N GLN A 592 9.50 -17.97 7.47
CA GLN A 592 9.62 -17.03 6.36
C GLN A 592 9.01 -17.60 5.06
N GLU A 593 9.25 -18.88 4.74
CA GLU A 593 8.71 -19.51 3.52
C GLU A 593 7.17 -19.61 3.59
N SER A 594 6.60 -19.97 4.74
CA SER A 594 5.15 -20.00 4.94
C SER A 594 4.51 -18.60 4.89
N TRP A 595 5.26 -17.53 5.24
CA TRP A 595 4.81 -16.14 5.09
C TRP A 595 4.87 -15.65 3.64
N ASP A 596 6.01 -15.89 2.97
CA ASP A 596 6.26 -15.47 1.59
C ASP A 596 5.34 -16.19 0.58
N ASN A 597 4.81 -17.38 0.95
CA ASN A 597 3.80 -18.12 0.18
C ASN A 597 2.36 -17.55 0.31
N MET A 598 2.11 -16.58 1.20
CA MET A 598 0.82 -15.87 1.29
C MET A 598 0.80 -14.64 0.37
N SER A 599 -0.35 -14.36 -0.25
CA SER A 599 -0.55 -13.14 -1.03
C SER A 599 -0.45 -11.89 -0.15
N PRO A 600 -0.13 -10.70 -0.69
CA PRO A 600 -0.12 -9.46 0.08
C PRO A 600 -1.45 -9.18 0.81
N ARG A 601 -2.57 -9.61 0.23
CA ARG A 601 -3.91 -9.49 0.85
C ARG A 601 -4.09 -10.46 2.02
N GLN A 602 -3.61 -11.69 1.89
CA GLN A 602 -3.61 -12.67 2.98
C GLN A 602 -2.69 -12.21 4.13
N GLN A 603 -1.50 -11.70 3.82
CA GLN A 603 -0.56 -11.11 4.79
C GLN A 603 -1.18 -9.91 5.53
N GLU A 604 -1.85 -8.99 4.82
CA GLU A 604 -2.53 -7.85 5.45
C GLU A 604 -3.74 -8.28 6.29
N ALA A 605 -4.50 -9.30 5.87
CA ALA A 605 -5.56 -9.87 6.69
C ALA A 605 -5.02 -10.43 8.02
N VAL A 606 -3.83 -11.04 8.00
CA VAL A 606 -3.13 -11.49 9.21
C VAL A 606 -2.65 -10.31 10.06
N ARG A 607 -2.01 -9.29 9.47
CA ARG A 607 -1.59 -8.07 10.19
C ARG A 607 -2.80 -7.37 10.85
N ALA A 608 -3.90 -7.17 10.12
CA ALA A 608 -5.14 -6.58 10.65
C ALA A 608 -5.80 -7.41 11.78
N ALA A 609 -5.75 -8.74 11.70
CA ALA A 609 -6.21 -9.62 12.77
C ALA A 609 -5.39 -9.44 14.05
N THR A 610 -4.06 -9.25 13.96
CA THR A 610 -3.23 -9.06 15.18
C THR A 610 -3.62 -7.82 15.98
N LYS A 611 -3.88 -6.70 15.30
CA LYS A 611 -4.38 -5.46 15.90
C LYS A 611 -5.72 -5.67 16.62
N THR A 612 -6.63 -6.40 15.97
CA THR A 612 -7.96 -6.66 16.51
C THR A 612 -7.91 -7.58 17.73
N ALA A 613 -7.07 -8.62 17.70
CA ALA A 613 -6.82 -9.50 18.83
C ALA A 613 -6.14 -8.79 20.01
N SER A 614 -5.14 -7.93 19.75
CA SER A 614 -4.49 -7.13 20.80
C SER A 614 -5.47 -6.22 21.52
N LYS A 615 -6.43 -5.61 20.80
CA LYS A 615 -7.48 -4.80 21.42
C LYS A 615 -8.43 -5.67 22.25
N PHE A 616 -8.99 -6.75 21.66
CA PHE A 616 -9.88 -7.68 22.35
C PHE A 616 -9.27 -8.18 23.66
N TYR A 617 -8.02 -8.65 23.62
CA TYR A 617 -7.40 -9.24 24.80
C TYR A 617 -7.13 -8.20 25.89
N THR A 618 -6.81 -6.95 25.52
CA THR A 618 -6.66 -5.83 26.48
C THR A 618 -7.97 -5.51 27.21
N GLU A 619 -9.12 -5.55 26.52
CA GLU A 619 -10.43 -5.32 27.14
C GLU A 619 -10.93 -6.53 27.96
N TYR A 620 -10.73 -7.74 27.45
CA TYR A 620 -11.25 -8.99 28.01
C TYR A 620 -10.70 -9.30 29.41
N ILE A 621 -9.43 -8.99 29.62
CA ILE A 621 -8.59 -9.52 30.69
C ILE A 621 -8.71 -8.81 32.04
N ASP A 622 -9.08 -7.52 32.05
CA ASP A 622 -9.07 -6.70 33.25
C ASP A 622 -10.11 -7.28 34.22
N GLU A 623 -11.20 -7.76 33.62
CA GLU A 623 -12.25 -8.53 34.28
C GLU A 623 -11.78 -9.91 34.77
N VAL A 624 -10.92 -10.61 34.02
CA VAL A 624 -10.34 -11.90 34.43
C VAL A 624 -9.40 -11.72 35.61
N GLU A 625 -8.43 -10.81 35.53
CA GLU A 625 -7.51 -10.53 36.64
C GLU A 625 -8.27 -10.03 37.88
N ARG A 626 -9.27 -9.17 37.72
CA ARG A 626 -10.13 -8.70 38.81
C ARG A 626 -10.86 -9.87 39.49
N THR A 627 -11.51 -10.71 38.69
CA THR A 627 -12.25 -11.90 39.17
C THR A 627 -11.34 -12.91 39.85
N GLU A 628 -10.13 -13.13 39.31
CA GLU A 628 -9.15 -14.04 39.89
C GLU A 628 -8.62 -13.51 41.23
N VAL A 629 -8.28 -12.21 41.33
CA VAL A 629 -7.88 -11.58 42.59
C VAL A 629 -8.96 -11.69 43.66
N GLU A 630 -10.22 -11.36 43.32
CA GLU A 630 -11.36 -11.46 44.24
C GLU A 630 -11.58 -12.91 44.72
N THR A 631 -11.44 -13.88 43.81
CA THR A 631 -11.59 -15.31 44.11
C THR A 631 -10.46 -15.81 45.02
N LEU A 632 -9.22 -15.41 44.76
CA LEU A 632 -8.04 -15.79 45.55
C LEU A 632 -8.07 -15.15 46.94
N ALA A 633 -8.48 -13.89 47.05
CA ALA A 633 -8.70 -13.23 48.34
C ALA A 633 -9.77 -13.95 49.18
N ALA A 634 -10.88 -14.37 48.54
CA ALA A 634 -11.92 -15.17 49.21
C ALA A 634 -11.43 -16.58 49.65
N GLN A 635 -10.38 -17.11 49.03
CA GLN A 635 -9.71 -18.36 49.43
C GLN A 635 -8.63 -18.14 50.51
N GLY A 636 -8.35 -16.90 50.91
CA GLY A 636 -7.39 -16.57 51.97
C GLY A 636 -5.97 -16.22 51.48
N ILE A 637 -5.78 -15.94 50.18
CA ILE A 637 -4.52 -15.35 49.68
C ILE A 637 -4.43 -13.90 50.15
N GLU A 638 -3.39 -13.56 50.91
CA GLU A 638 -3.11 -12.20 51.40
C GLU A 638 -2.47 -11.37 50.28
N SER A 639 -3.05 -10.22 49.96
CA SER A 639 -2.41 -9.22 49.09
C SER A 639 -1.50 -8.34 49.93
N ILE A 640 -0.23 -8.21 49.54
CA ILE A 640 0.77 -7.38 50.21
C ILE A 640 1.27 -6.33 49.24
N ASP A 641 1.12 -5.06 49.61
CA ASP A 641 1.69 -3.93 48.88
C ASP A 641 3.23 -3.95 49.00
N TRP A 642 3.93 -3.54 47.96
CA TRP A 642 5.40 -3.49 47.99
C TRP A 642 5.91 -2.48 49.03
N PRO A 643 6.98 -2.79 49.79
CA PRO A 643 7.62 -1.81 50.67
C PRO A 643 8.10 -0.58 49.89
N ASP A 644 7.92 0.62 50.45
CA ASP A 644 8.30 1.90 49.82
C ASP A 644 9.74 1.92 49.28
N GLU A 645 10.70 1.24 49.93
CA GLU A 645 12.10 1.17 49.48
C GLU A 645 12.28 0.31 48.21
N LEU A 646 11.42 -0.69 47.99
CA LEU A 646 11.33 -1.41 46.71
C LEU A 646 10.65 -0.54 45.66
N GLN A 647 9.56 0.15 46.03
CA GLN A 647 8.85 1.04 45.11
C GLN A 647 9.73 2.19 44.60
N GLN A 648 10.60 2.76 45.46
CA GLN A 648 11.50 3.85 45.08
C GLN A 648 12.76 3.41 44.30
N ARG A 649 13.12 2.12 44.30
CA ARG A 649 14.27 1.61 43.53
C ARG A 649 13.95 1.24 42.08
N TRP A 650 12.68 1.28 41.67
CA TRP A 650 12.31 1.37 40.25
C TRP A 650 12.50 2.80 39.70
N SER A 651 13.70 3.37 39.82
CA SER A 651 14.01 4.63 39.14
C SER A 651 14.18 4.40 37.63
N ASN A 652 13.98 5.46 36.84
CA ASN A 652 14.22 5.43 35.38
C ASN A 652 15.65 4.93 35.06
N ASP A 653 16.64 5.24 35.89
CA ASP A 653 18.04 4.78 35.78
C ASP A 653 18.19 3.25 35.63
N HIS A 654 17.33 2.45 36.28
CA HIS A 654 17.38 0.98 36.12
C HIS A 654 16.78 0.52 34.79
N TYR A 655 15.78 1.25 34.30
CA TYR A 655 15.10 0.96 33.04
C TYR A 655 15.97 1.28 31.82
N ASP A 656 16.61 2.46 31.80
CA ASP A 656 17.56 2.82 30.75
C ASP A 656 18.73 1.84 30.70
N LYS A 657 19.21 1.41 31.87
CA LYS A 657 20.23 0.37 31.96
C LYS A 657 19.77 -0.99 31.41
N ILE A 658 18.50 -1.36 31.55
CA ILE A 658 17.98 -2.59 30.91
C ILE A 658 18.02 -2.45 29.38
N ILE A 659 17.67 -1.29 28.83
CA ILE A 659 17.77 -1.02 27.40
C ILE A 659 19.24 -1.07 26.94
N GLU A 660 20.16 -0.46 27.68
CA GLU A 660 21.59 -0.51 27.37
C GLU A 660 22.15 -1.94 27.43
N ASP A 661 21.98 -2.66 28.55
CA ASP A 661 22.60 -3.97 28.79
C ASP A 661 21.97 -5.12 27.98
N PHE A 662 20.65 -5.09 27.72
CA PHE A 662 19.92 -6.21 27.10
C PHE A 662 19.41 -5.97 25.68
N ILE A 663 19.30 -4.72 25.24
CA ILE A 663 18.83 -4.38 23.88
C ILE A 663 19.98 -3.85 23.04
N ILE A 664 20.68 -2.80 23.49
CA ILE A 664 21.75 -2.16 22.68
C ILE A 664 23.06 -2.97 22.72
N ALA A 665 23.53 -3.38 23.90
CA ALA A 665 24.83 -4.03 24.06
C ALA A 665 25.00 -5.39 23.34
N PRO A 666 23.98 -6.27 23.23
CA PRO A 666 24.12 -7.54 22.52
C PRO A 666 24.34 -7.40 21.01
N ASP A 667 23.68 -6.42 20.38
CA ASP A 667 23.86 -6.05 18.97
C ASP A 667 23.49 -4.57 18.80
N PRO A 668 24.46 -3.65 18.69
CA PRO A 668 24.15 -2.22 18.55
C PRO A 668 23.50 -1.84 17.21
N VAL A 669 23.55 -2.69 16.18
CA VAL A 669 22.99 -2.40 14.85
C VAL A 669 21.49 -2.66 14.85
N LEU A 670 21.07 -3.82 15.37
CA LEU A 670 19.65 -4.20 15.47
C LEU A 670 18.99 -3.68 16.76
N GLY A 671 19.77 -3.56 17.83
CA GLY A 671 19.32 -3.14 19.15
C GLY A 671 19.06 -1.63 19.28
N GLN A 672 19.78 -0.77 18.56
CA GLN A 672 19.56 0.67 18.64
C GLN A 672 18.19 1.09 18.06
N PRO A 673 17.76 0.63 16.86
CA PRO A 673 16.41 0.88 16.35
C PRO A 673 15.31 0.42 17.32
N LEU A 674 15.44 -0.80 17.87
CA LEU A 674 14.48 -1.32 18.85
C LEU A 674 14.48 -0.50 20.15
N ALA A 675 15.64 -0.03 20.63
CA ALA A 675 15.74 0.84 21.80
C ALA A 675 15.06 2.20 21.58
N ASP A 676 15.19 2.79 20.39
CA ASP A 676 14.56 4.07 20.06
C ASP A 676 13.04 3.92 19.85
N ALA A 677 12.60 2.81 19.26
CA ALA A 677 11.20 2.43 19.19
C ALA A 677 10.59 2.24 20.59
N ILE A 678 11.28 1.52 21.50
CA ILE A 678 10.87 1.34 22.91
C ILE A 678 10.70 2.71 23.60
N ARG A 679 11.64 3.65 23.43
CA ARG A 679 11.56 5.01 23.98
C ARG A 679 10.33 5.76 23.44
N CYS A 680 10.15 5.79 22.12
CA CYS A 680 9.00 6.41 21.47
C CYS A 680 7.67 5.84 21.97
N VAL A 681 7.55 4.52 22.11
CA VAL A 681 6.34 3.86 22.63
C VAL A 681 6.04 4.30 24.06
N ASN A 682 7.07 4.42 24.90
CA ASN A 682 6.90 4.94 26.26
C ASN A 682 6.50 6.42 26.26
N ASP A 683 7.08 7.28 25.42
CA ASP A 683 6.73 8.70 25.39
C ASP A 683 5.25 8.94 25.02
N ILE A 684 4.68 8.06 24.17
CA ILE A 684 3.25 8.07 23.81
C ILE A 684 2.37 7.55 24.97
N ILE A 685 2.78 6.47 25.65
CA ILE A 685 1.96 5.73 26.62
C ILE A 685 2.12 6.26 28.06
N LEU A 686 3.26 6.85 28.38
CA LEU A 686 3.68 7.36 29.68
C LEU A 686 4.20 8.81 29.56
N PRO A 687 3.37 9.78 29.13
CA PRO A 687 3.80 11.17 28.94
C PRO A 687 4.29 11.85 30.23
N ASP A 688 3.81 11.40 31.41
CA ASP A 688 4.19 11.93 32.73
C ASP A 688 5.47 11.29 33.31
N ARG A 689 6.29 10.61 32.50
CA ARG A 689 7.52 9.91 32.96
C ARG A 689 8.79 10.79 33.01
N GLN A 690 8.70 12.03 32.53
CA GLN A 690 9.81 13.01 32.46
C GLN A 690 10.09 13.71 33.78
#